data_AF-A0AAE9ZT08-F1
#
_entry.id   AF-A0AAE9ZT08-F1
#
_cell.length_a   1.000
_cell.length_b   1.000
_cell.length_c   1.000
_cell.angle_alpha   90.00
_cell.angle_beta   90.00
_cell.angle_gamma   90.00
#
_symmetry.space_group_name_H-M   'P 1'
#
loop_
_entity.id
_entity.type
_entity.pdbx_description
1 polymer ?
#
loop_
_entity_poly.entity_id
_entity_poly.type
_entity_poly.pdbx_seq_one_letter_code
_entity_poly.pdbx_strand_id
1 'polypeptide(L)'
;MNVRALAFLFAIGATSPIHAQTPVLDDGFTDGGYTAGSDAADADWVAASGVTLAVVDDTTGLASGPALQYLGTGSFSRATVALPQTVTLAASGDRLVATLRLRMTRVSAANDGGIRFGLHNANGNPVTDDSTWSTASAAWDGYYFRGGVGDAPGMRIYRDVPGRGDAAMGGSGDDTVGSGTAWALNDTSAHTVRIEIARRSDGQSDLRFYVDGDLKQESQTTTIGGALATFTHLTIGSGSPELDLLIDDVTVTQDTVTLPSETPIDLSQRLVDWTRAGVQGGMPTTYANTIDFVAVGGDRWGHADNAPILQNLLNGLTEDTVIMFPAGTYRFDSPINIVRTTSRNPPRIILRGAGTAETQFDFHVSSASGSGLIRVSGYEESPDLTITGGLTRGSTGITVGTVGGVEAGDWILIRQDNDYDAMATTRDIPDYLETINNQNGWAARSVGQIAQVTAVNGGALTLDRPLHLDFTWANPTVTVLAPVRGVGLEGFTLNNREAAANRMNIQLQHVVNCWVRDVHSFMAMRFHVGVQFSANVTVRDSYFNDAYRHDGGGHGYGVLVTDTSTHVLVANNVFRNLRHSMIWKEGANGSVFAYNYSRDGNQDGSTIATDISGHGDYAFANLIEGNIAQRVHVSDYWGPIGPHNTFLRNRVTLGGFDIADGTVDQNILGNELVSPTSPFVTTDATSTGAFIHGNSQGGVVQWRETNTATVVDSYYYDATPDYWNIADPWPSMGPEYAAGTYTIPAQHRWETGAMNLFGSAVADGRLVNLSTRAQVGADADVLIAGFVIGGEGPRSLLLRGIGPGLGAFLDPATVVADATLTLFGADGELATNDDWSTAPQAATIATRAAELGAFALESGSGDAALLATLDPGSYTVHLAGKAGGGLGLIELYDAGGDDTGRLVNISTRGRVGNGLAVMVPGIVVRESSARLLIRGIGPELVESFGFAASDVLADPVLTLRDSNGELVATNDDWSDQSNASEIATVADEVGAFALTSGGADAGMLVTVPAGVYTAQVEDTAGGEGIAIVEVYAVP
;
A
#
# COMPACT_ATOMS: atom_id res chain seq x y z
N MET A 1 -30.85 -54.39 26.11
CA MET A 1 -29.71 -55.22 26.53
C MET A 1 -28.84 -55.46 25.30
N ASN A 2 -27.56 -55.14 25.22
CA ASN A 2 -26.60 -54.38 26.05
C ASN A 2 -25.42 -54.09 25.08
N VAL A 3 -25.02 -52.85 24.78
CA VAL A 3 -24.26 -51.85 25.58
C VAL A 3 -22.78 -51.78 25.13
N ARG A 4 -22.41 -50.61 24.54
CA ARG A 4 -21.16 -49.80 24.68
C ARG A 4 -19.84 -50.38 24.10
N ALA A 5 -18.85 -49.62 23.60
CA ALA A 5 -18.49 -48.18 23.59
C ALA A 5 -17.48 -47.92 22.41
N LEU A 6 -17.46 -46.75 21.74
CA LEU A 6 -16.48 -45.63 21.86
C LEU A 6 -14.99 -46.05 21.69
N ALA A 7 -14.07 -45.41 20.94
CA ALA A 7 -13.91 -44.04 20.42
C ALA A 7 -12.62 -43.94 19.56
N PHE A 8 -12.57 -43.06 18.53
CA PHE A 8 -11.40 -42.27 18.01
C PHE A 8 -10.19 -43.05 17.42
N LEU A 9 -9.41 -42.67 16.38
CA LEU A 9 -8.94 -41.37 15.88
C LEU A 9 -8.23 -41.56 14.50
N PHE A 10 -8.50 -40.67 13.53
CA PHE A 10 -7.70 -40.10 12.40
C PHE A 10 -6.63 -40.86 11.56
N ALA A 11 -6.70 -40.52 10.25
CA ALA A 11 -5.62 -40.05 9.35
C ALA A 11 -5.04 -40.96 8.25
N ILE A 12 -5.40 -40.58 7.01
CA ILE A 12 -4.55 -40.19 5.87
C ILE A 12 -3.55 -41.22 5.31
N GLY A 13 -3.63 -41.46 4.00
CA GLY A 13 -2.53 -42.02 3.23
C GLY A 13 -2.92 -42.53 1.84
N ALA A 14 -3.58 -41.72 1.01
CA ALA A 14 -3.65 -42.01 -0.42
C ALA A 14 -2.26 -41.74 -1.03
N THR A 15 -1.46 -42.80 -1.00
CA THR A 15 -0.29 -43.13 -1.84
C THR A 15 0.29 -42.00 -2.71
N SER A 16 1.46 -41.50 -2.32
CA SER A 16 2.44 -40.96 -3.28
C SER A 16 2.60 -41.94 -4.45
N PRO A 17 2.77 -41.47 -5.70
CA PRO A 17 3.12 -42.38 -6.79
C PRO A 17 4.41 -43.12 -6.39
N ILE A 18 4.35 -44.45 -6.37
CA ILE A 18 5.52 -45.30 -6.19
C ILE A 18 6.39 -45.05 -7.42
N HIS A 19 7.36 -44.14 -7.31
CA HIS A 19 8.40 -43.98 -8.31
C HIS A 19 9.20 -45.28 -8.34
N ALA A 20 9.53 -45.77 -9.53
CA ALA A 20 10.35 -46.96 -9.69
C ALA A 20 11.77 -46.63 -9.19
N GLN A 21 12.00 -46.86 -7.90
CA GLN A 21 13.32 -46.85 -7.31
C GLN A 21 14.12 -47.95 -7.99
N THR A 22 15.25 -47.60 -8.59
CA THR A 22 16.19 -48.60 -9.09
C THR A 22 17.10 -48.95 -7.93
N PRO A 23 17.02 -50.18 -7.38
CA PRO A 23 17.97 -50.61 -6.35
C PRO A 23 19.39 -50.55 -6.91
N VAL A 24 20.26 -49.85 -6.21
CA VAL A 24 21.69 -49.72 -6.48
C VAL A 24 22.46 -50.67 -5.57
N LEU A 25 22.09 -50.70 -4.29
CA LEU A 25 22.54 -51.65 -3.27
C LEU A 25 21.30 -52.07 -2.48
N ASP A 26 21.17 -53.36 -2.21
CA ASP A 26 20.11 -53.93 -1.36
C ASP A 26 20.75 -55.09 -0.60
N ASP A 27 21.10 -54.83 0.65
CA ASP A 27 21.89 -55.72 1.49
C ASP A 27 21.18 -55.89 2.84
N GLY A 28 20.36 -56.95 2.89
CA GLY A 28 19.69 -57.41 4.11
C GLY A 28 20.53 -58.38 4.94
N PHE A 29 21.83 -58.51 4.63
CA PHE A 29 22.84 -59.35 5.28
C PHE A 29 22.43 -60.81 5.46
N THR A 30 22.95 -61.76 4.69
CA THR A 30 22.70 -63.21 4.90
C THR A 30 23.86 -63.87 5.65
N ASP A 31 23.60 -64.95 6.41
CA ASP A 31 24.56 -65.63 7.30
C ASP A 31 25.65 -66.45 6.57
N GLY A 32 25.94 -66.10 5.31
CA GLY A 32 26.89 -66.79 4.44
C GLY A 32 28.30 -66.82 5.03
N GLY A 33 28.61 -67.91 5.74
CA GLY A 33 29.82 -68.07 6.54
C GLY A 33 31.13 -67.77 5.81
N TYR A 34 31.64 -66.54 6.00
CA TYR A 34 32.99 -66.13 5.68
C TYR A 34 33.54 -65.20 6.78
N THR A 35 34.77 -65.47 7.21
CA THR A 35 35.55 -64.55 8.05
C THR A 35 35.94 -63.33 7.22
N ALA A 36 35.64 -62.13 7.74
CA ALA A 36 35.80 -60.80 7.13
C ALA A 36 34.62 -60.28 6.26
N GLY A 37 33.38 -60.38 6.76
CA GLY A 37 32.30 -59.44 6.38
C GLY A 37 31.78 -59.49 4.94
N SER A 38 31.93 -60.61 4.21
CA SER A 38 31.29 -60.78 2.89
C SER A 38 29.91 -61.41 3.03
N ASP A 39 28.88 -60.73 2.54
CA ASP A 39 27.54 -61.30 2.30
C ASP A 39 27.54 -62.17 1.03
N ALA A 40 26.62 -63.13 0.96
CA ALA A 40 26.46 -64.00 -0.21
C ALA A 40 25.85 -63.28 -1.45
N ALA A 41 25.46 -62.01 -1.33
CA ALA A 41 24.75 -61.24 -2.36
C ALA A 41 25.55 -60.08 -3.00
N ASP A 42 26.86 -60.23 -3.23
CA ASP A 42 27.73 -59.34 -4.04
C ASP A 42 28.10 -57.95 -3.44
N ALA A 43 28.00 -57.72 -2.11
CA ALA A 43 28.45 -56.49 -1.46
C ALA A 43 29.56 -56.73 -0.41
N ASP A 44 30.82 -56.41 -0.75
CA ASP A 44 31.97 -56.58 0.14
C ASP A 44 32.18 -55.35 1.04
N TRP A 45 31.79 -55.46 2.32
CA TRP A 45 32.05 -54.42 3.33
C TRP A 45 33.48 -54.50 3.85
N VAL A 46 34.22 -53.38 3.75
CA VAL A 46 35.62 -53.28 4.17
C VAL A 46 35.72 -52.47 5.46
N ALA A 47 36.26 -53.10 6.50
CA ALA A 47 36.55 -52.46 7.79
C ALA A 47 37.89 -51.70 7.77
N ALA A 48 37.93 -50.52 8.39
CA ALA A 48 39.19 -49.85 8.70
C ALA A 48 39.81 -50.38 10.01
N SER A 49 41.09 -50.08 10.25
CA SER A 49 41.79 -50.47 11.49
C SER A 49 41.02 -50.03 12.74
N GLY A 50 40.84 -50.94 13.70
CA GLY A 50 40.06 -50.70 14.93
C GLY A 50 38.56 -50.92 14.81
N VAL A 51 38.08 -51.48 13.69
CA VAL A 51 36.70 -51.96 13.49
C VAL A 51 36.68 -53.47 13.29
N THR A 52 35.77 -54.14 13.99
CA THR A 52 35.41 -55.53 13.70
C THR A 52 34.03 -55.55 13.04
N LEU A 53 33.91 -56.25 11.91
CA LEU A 53 32.65 -56.54 11.23
C LEU A 53 32.35 -58.03 11.33
N ALA A 54 31.12 -58.37 11.69
CA ALA A 54 30.63 -59.74 11.66
C ALA A 54 29.15 -59.75 11.27
N VAL A 55 28.74 -60.65 10.39
CA VAL A 55 27.31 -60.94 10.24
C VAL A 55 26.92 -61.85 11.40
N VAL A 56 25.97 -61.39 12.21
CA VAL A 56 25.50 -62.12 13.39
C VAL A 56 24.02 -62.47 13.22
N ASP A 57 23.66 -63.68 13.64
CA ASP A 57 22.27 -64.06 13.80
C ASP A 57 21.80 -63.64 15.20
N ASP A 58 20.98 -62.59 15.28
CA ASP A 58 20.45 -62.10 16.55
C ASP A 58 19.22 -62.93 16.99
N THR A 59 19.36 -64.25 17.06
CA THR A 59 18.30 -65.17 17.49
C THR A 59 17.92 -65.02 18.96
N THR A 60 18.70 -64.28 19.76
CA THR A 60 18.49 -64.09 21.20
C THR A 60 18.19 -62.65 21.63
N GLY A 61 18.07 -61.72 20.69
CA GLY A 61 17.77 -60.29 20.91
C GLY A 61 16.52 -59.78 20.18
N LEU A 62 16.19 -58.49 20.39
CA LEU A 62 14.86 -57.86 20.25
C LEU A 62 14.28 -57.75 18.81
N ALA A 63 14.92 -58.30 17.78
CA ALA A 63 14.34 -58.53 16.45
C ALA A 63 15.01 -59.76 15.79
N SER A 64 14.21 -60.65 15.21
CA SER A 64 14.67 -61.90 14.60
C SER A 64 15.26 -61.65 13.20
N GLY A 65 16.54 -61.99 12.99
CA GLY A 65 17.15 -61.99 11.66
C GLY A 65 18.67 -61.78 11.68
N PRO A 66 19.34 -62.00 10.54
CA PRO A 66 20.75 -61.67 10.36
C PRO A 66 20.96 -60.15 10.31
N ALA A 67 22.09 -59.68 10.83
CA ALA A 67 22.47 -58.27 10.82
C ALA A 67 24.00 -58.12 10.76
N LEU A 68 24.48 -57.03 10.14
CA LEU A 68 25.88 -56.65 10.22
C LEU A 68 26.17 -56.01 11.59
N GLN A 69 26.97 -56.68 12.41
CA GLN A 69 27.52 -56.14 13.63
C GLN A 69 28.75 -55.28 13.32
N TYR A 70 28.65 -54.01 13.67
CA TYR A 70 29.73 -53.03 13.60
C TYR A 70 30.25 -52.74 15.01
N LEU A 71 31.50 -53.12 15.27
CA LEU A 71 32.19 -52.90 16.56
C LEU A 71 33.40 -51.99 16.38
N GLY A 72 33.26 -50.71 16.75
CA GLY A 72 34.34 -49.72 16.73
C GLY A 72 35.06 -49.60 18.08
N THR A 73 36.38 -49.79 18.09
CA THR A 73 37.23 -49.74 19.31
C THR A 73 38.31 -48.64 19.28
N GLY A 74 38.39 -47.85 18.21
CA GLY A 74 39.37 -46.77 18.01
C GLY A 74 38.76 -45.36 18.00
N SER A 75 39.58 -44.31 18.06
CA SER A 75 39.13 -42.91 18.11
C SER A 75 38.40 -42.43 16.85
N PHE A 76 38.69 -43.02 15.69
CA PHE A 76 37.91 -42.91 14.46
C PHE A 76 37.81 -44.29 13.82
N SER A 77 36.58 -44.73 13.59
CA SER A 77 36.27 -46.08 13.12
C SER A 77 35.28 -45.97 11.95
N ARG A 78 35.47 -46.76 10.88
CA ARG A 78 34.52 -46.85 9.76
C ARG A 78 34.48 -48.21 9.08
N ALA A 79 33.39 -48.46 8.37
CA ALA A 79 33.22 -49.50 7.38
C ALA A 79 32.67 -48.89 6.08
N THR A 80 33.16 -49.35 4.95
CA THR A 80 32.79 -48.84 3.63
C THR A 80 32.40 -49.98 2.72
N VAL A 81 31.38 -49.76 1.89
CA VAL A 81 30.97 -50.67 0.82
C VAL A 81 31.01 -49.91 -0.51
N ALA A 82 31.50 -50.57 -1.55
CA ALA A 82 31.41 -50.05 -2.91
C ALA A 82 29.98 -50.21 -3.43
N LEU A 83 29.45 -49.17 -4.06
CA LEU A 83 28.19 -49.29 -4.79
C LEU A 83 28.45 -50.18 -6.02
N PRO A 84 27.61 -51.18 -6.31
CA PRO A 84 27.74 -52.05 -7.49
C PRO A 84 27.81 -51.30 -8.82
N GLN A 85 27.28 -50.07 -8.86
CA GLN A 85 27.39 -49.14 -9.98
C GLN A 85 27.65 -47.71 -9.49
N THR A 86 28.33 -46.92 -10.32
CA THR A 86 28.48 -45.48 -10.08
C THR A 86 27.13 -44.78 -10.27
N VAL A 87 26.62 -44.18 -9.21
CA VAL A 87 25.42 -43.34 -9.27
C VAL A 87 25.82 -41.96 -9.78
N THR A 88 25.19 -41.50 -10.85
CA THR A 88 25.39 -40.13 -11.38
C THR A 88 24.05 -39.39 -11.35
N LEU A 89 24.01 -38.26 -10.66
CA LEU A 89 22.88 -37.32 -10.65
C LEU A 89 23.11 -36.26 -11.74
N ALA A 90 22.78 -36.62 -12.98
CA ALA A 90 23.12 -35.85 -14.18
C ALA A 90 22.08 -34.76 -14.48
N ALA A 91 20.80 -35.03 -14.22
CA ALA A 91 19.68 -34.15 -14.48
C ALA A 91 19.08 -33.58 -13.19
N SER A 92 18.41 -32.43 -13.29
CA SER A 92 17.57 -31.93 -12.22
C SER A 92 16.49 -32.96 -11.87
N GLY A 93 16.27 -33.21 -10.58
CA GLY A 93 15.34 -34.22 -10.09
C GLY A 93 15.97 -35.61 -9.90
N ASP A 94 17.16 -35.88 -10.45
CA ASP A 94 17.89 -37.10 -10.09
C ASP A 94 18.19 -37.10 -8.59
N ARG A 95 17.87 -38.21 -7.93
CA ARG A 95 18.03 -38.37 -6.49
C ARG A 95 18.72 -39.69 -6.17
N LEU A 96 19.63 -39.62 -5.20
CA LEU A 96 20.22 -40.76 -4.53
C LEU A 96 19.64 -40.85 -3.12
N VAL A 97 19.09 -42.01 -2.77
CA VAL A 97 18.54 -42.27 -1.44
C VAL A 97 19.28 -43.45 -0.82
N ALA A 98 19.87 -43.25 0.37
CA ALA A 98 20.44 -44.32 1.17
C ALA A 98 19.60 -44.49 2.45
N THR A 99 19.10 -45.69 2.69
CA THR A 99 18.30 -46.04 3.86
C THR A 99 18.99 -47.15 4.63
N LEU A 100 19.10 -46.99 5.94
CA LEU A 100 19.72 -47.95 6.84
C LEU A 100 18.76 -48.22 7.99
N ARG A 101 18.50 -49.50 8.25
CA ARG A 101 17.80 -49.94 9.45
C ARG A 101 18.83 -50.37 10.49
N LEU A 102 18.87 -49.67 11.62
CA LEU A 102 19.93 -49.82 12.61
C LEU A 102 19.41 -49.81 14.04
N ARG A 103 20.20 -50.40 14.94
CA ARG A 103 19.94 -50.45 16.38
C ARG A 103 21.24 -50.58 17.17
N MET A 104 21.24 -50.09 18.41
CA MET A 104 22.37 -50.32 19.32
C MET A 104 22.18 -51.60 20.12
N THR A 105 23.24 -52.38 20.31
CA THR A 105 23.27 -53.48 21.29
C THR A 105 23.62 -52.98 22.70
N ARG A 106 24.29 -51.83 22.78
CA ARG A 106 24.64 -51.14 24.02
C ARG A 106 24.49 -49.63 23.87
N VAL A 107 23.63 -49.03 24.69
CA VAL A 107 23.51 -47.56 24.81
C VAL A 107 24.73 -47.05 25.57
N SER A 108 25.67 -46.40 24.88
CA SER A 108 26.84 -45.78 25.51
C SER A 108 26.72 -44.26 25.47
N ALA A 109 26.70 -43.63 26.65
CA ALA A 109 26.73 -42.16 26.77
C ALA A 109 28.11 -41.56 26.48
N ALA A 110 29.15 -42.38 26.24
CA ALA A 110 30.54 -41.94 26.11
C ALA A 110 30.96 -41.52 24.69
N ASN A 111 30.03 -41.48 23.72
CA ASN A 111 30.34 -41.19 22.31
C ASN A 111 30.03 -39.73 21.94
N ASP A 112 30.95 -38.82 22.26
CA ASP A 112 30.86 -37.40 21.87
C ASP A 112 30.97 -37.19 20.33
N GLY A 113 31.47 -38.18 19.60
CA GLY A 113 31.71 -38.14 18.15
C GLY A 113 30.49 -38.41 17.27
N GLY A 114 29.47 -39.09 17.81
CA GLY A 114 28.23 -39.47 17.12
C GLY A 114 28.42 -40.55 16.03
N ILE A 115 27.29 -41.01 15.48
CA ILE A 115 27.22 -41.90 14.33
C ILE A 115 27.31 -41.09 13.04
N ARG A 116 28.03 -41.59 12.04
CA ARG A 116 28.25 -40.89 10.77
C ARG A 116 27.91 -41.79 9.59
N PHE A 117 27.29 -41.18 8.58
CA PHE A 117 26.94 -41.81 7.31
C PHE A 117 27.48 -40.97 6.17
N GLY A 118 28.15 -41.60 5.21
CA GLY A 118 28.82 -40.91 4.11
C GLY A 118 28.44 -41.45 2.74
N LEU A 119 28.21 -40.55 1.79
CA LEU A 119 28.10 -40.85 0.36
C LEU A 119 29.17 -40.06 -0.39
N HIS A 120 30.00 -40.74 -1.18
CA HIS A 120 31.18 -40.11 -1.81
C HIS A 120 31.54 -40.74 -3.16
N ASN A 121 32.32 -40.01 -3.95
CA ASN A 121 33.07 -40.56 -5.07
C ASN A 121 34.53 -40.79 -4.71
N ALA A 122 35.09 -41.87 -5.26
CA ALA A 122 36.51 -42.17 -5.16
C ALA A 122 37.23 -41.68 -6.43
N ASN A 123 38.20 -40.79 -6.32
CA ASN A 123 39.13 -40.50 -7.42
C ASN A 123 40.45 -41.29 -7.27
N GLY A 124 40.38 -42.64 -7.27
CA GLY A 124 41.57 -43.49 -7.13
C GLY A 124 41.32 -45.00 -7.04
N ASN A 125 42.40 -45.79 -6.96
CA ASN A 125 42.41 -47.27 -7.00
C ASN A 125 41.47 -47.93 -5.94
N PRO A 126 40.94 -49.13 -6.22
CA PRO A 126 40.10 -49.89 -5.29
C PRO A 126 40.76 -50.06 -3.93
N VAL A 127 39.99 -49.89 -2.86
CA VAL A 127 40.45 -50.12 -1.49
C VAL A 127 40.68 -51.62 -1.31
N THR A 128 41.92 -52.06 -1.36
CA THR A 128 42.33 -53.42 -0.96
C THR A 128 43.09 -53.35 0.35
N ASP A 129 42.46 -53.84 1.41
CA ASP A 129 43.00 -54.35 2.68
C ASP A 129 44.10 -53.54 3.43
N ASP A 130 43.75 -53.15 4.66
CA ASP A 130 44.58 -52.83 5.84
C ASP A 130 45.72 -51.76 5.82
N SER A 131 45.71 -50.97 6.91
CA SER A 131 46.85 -50.35 7.63
C SER A 131 47.34 -48.91 7.42
N THR A 132 46.94 -48.12 6.41
CA THR A 132 47.51 -46.73 6.23
C THR A 132 46.51 -45.58 6.13
N TRP A 133 45.25 -45.79 6.55
CA TRP A 133 44.21 -44.76 6.51
C TRP A 133 44.36 -43.60 7.52
N SER A 134 45.47 -43.52 8.27
CA SER A 134 45.69 -42.49 9.29
C SER A 134 46.41 -41.23 8.81
N THR A 135 46.92 -41.17 7.56
CA THR A 135 47.76 -40.02 7.13
C THR A 135 47.77 -39.66 5.63
N ALA A 136 46.95 -40.26 4.77
CA ALA A 136 46.99 -39.97 3.33
C ALA A 136 45.72 -39.27 2.83
N SER A 137 45.90 -38.09 2.25
CA SER A 137 44.94 -37.27 1.48
C SER A 137 44.47 -37.99 0.20
N ALA A 138 43.78 -39.11 0.34
CA ALA A 138 43.12 -39.75 -0.78
C ALA A 138 42.02 -38.80 -1.31
N ALA A 139 41.89 -38.72 -2.63
CA ALA A 139 41.01 -37.77 -3.32
C ALA A 139 39.53 -38.20 -3.24
N TRP A 140 38.99 -38.26 -2.02
CA TRP A 140 37.57 -38.47 -1.78
C TRP A 140 36.86 -37.13 -1.77
N ASP A 141 35.69 -37.12 -2.40
CA ASP A 141 34.78 -35.98 -2.42
C ASP A 141 33.40 -36.52 -2.03
N GLY A 142 32.79 -35.99 -0.98
CA GLY A 142 31.51 -36.50 -0.51
C GLY A 142 30.77 -35.63 0.49
N TYR A 143 29.63 -36.15 0.93
CA TYR A 143 28.85 -35.58 2.04
C TYR A 143 28.80 -36.56 3.20
N TYR A 144 28.93 -36.05 4.42
CA TYR A 144 28.79 -36.81 5.65
C TYR A 144 27.70 -36.25 6.54
N PHE A 145 26.84 -37.14 7.03
CA PHE A 145 25.73 -36.82 7.91
C PHE A 145 26.05 -37.40 9.29
N ARG A 146 26.13 -36.53 10.31
CA ARG A 146 26.36 -36.92 11.70
C ARG A 146 25.05 -36.91 12.48
N GLY A 147 24.69 -38.05 13.05
CA GLY A 147 23.67 -38.17 14.08
C GLY A 147 24.28 -38.28 15.48
N GLY A 148 23.52 -37.85 16.50
CA GLY A 148 23.89 -38.04 17.89
C GLY A 148 23.81 -39.50 18.33
N VAL A 149 24.51 -39.85 19.39
CA VAL A 149 24.44 -41.16 20.07
C VAL A 149 24.43 -40.91 21.58
N GLY A 150 23.60 -41.63 22.33
CA GLY A 150 23.45 -41.43 23.78
C GLY A 150 22.95 -40.02 24.12
N ASP A 151 23.69 -39.32 24.99
CA ASP A 151 23.33 -37.98 25.50
C ASP A 151 23.94 -36.83 24.69
N ALA A 152 24.59 -37.09 23.56
CA ALA A 152 25.23 -36.07 22.72
C ALA A 152 24.30 -35.61 21.58
N PRO A 153 23.52 -34.51 21.74
CA PRO A 153 22.63 -34.01 20.70
C PRO A 153 23.39 -33.32 19.56
N GLY A 154 22.90 -33.49 18.33
CA GLY A 154 23.17 -32.53 17.24
C GLY A 154 23.39 -33.16 15.87
N MET A 155 22.44 -32.90 14.97
CA MET A 155 22.56 -33.22 13.55
C MET A 155 23.46 -32.23 12.82
N ARG A 156 24.43 -32.74 12.04
CA ARG A 156 25.27 -31.90 11.17
C ARG A 156 25.50 -32.56 9.82
N ILE A 157 25.58 -31.74 8.78
CA ILE A 157 25.98 -32.14 7.43
C ILE A 157 27.33 -31.50 7.13
N TYR A 158 28.29 -32.32 6.72
CA TYR A 158 29.63 -31.91 6.34
C TYR A 158 29.89 -32.17 4.87
N ARG A 159 30.70 -31.31 4.26
CA ARG A 159 31.32 -31.55 2.96
C ARG A 159 32.78 -31.92 3.17
N ASP A 160 33.17 -33.05 2.62
CA ASP A 160 34.57 -33.43 2.48
C ASP A 160 35.03 -33.08 1.08
N VAL A 161 36.13 -32.31 1.01
CA VAL A 161 36.71 -31.77 -0.22
C VAL A 161 38.13 -32.34 -0.36
N PRO A 162 38.50 -32.87 -1.55
CA PRO A 162 39.81 -33.46 -1.78
C PRO A 162 40.97 -32.58 -1.30
N GLY A 163 41.80 -33.12 -0.41
CA GLY A 163 43.04 -32.49 0.06
C GLY A 163 42.89 -31.39 1.13
N ARG A 164 41.67 -31.15 1.66
CA ARG A 164 41.44 -30.22 2.78
C ARG A 164 41.25 -30.88 4.15
N GLY A 165 40.82 -32.15 4.20
CA GLY A 165 40.59 -32.89 5.44
C GLY A 165 41.71 -33.88 5.80
N ASP A 166 41.85 -34.18 7.09
CA ASP A 166 42.81 -35.12 7.68
C ASP A 166 42.25 -36.55 7.91
N ALA A 167 40.98 -36.81 7.60
CA ALA A 167 40.43 -38.17 7.51
C ALA A 167 39.06 -38.17 6.82
N ALA A 168 38.80 -39.17 5.95
CA ALA A 168 37.43 -39.47 5.54
C ALA A 168 36.59 -39.73 6.80
N MET A 169 35.44 -39.06 6.94
CA MET A 169 34.60 -39.00 8.15
C MET A 169 34.89 -37.82 9.11
N GLY A 170 35.25 -36.63 8.62
CA GLY A 170 35.11 -35.35 9.31
C GLY A 170 36.03 -35.08 10.49
N GLY A 171 37.33 -35.03 10.20
CA GLY A 171 38.36 -34.44 11.07
C GLY A 171 38.46 -32.92 10.94
N SER A 172 39.63 -32.36 11.22
CA SER A 172 39.87 -30.92 11.12
C SER A 172 40.04 -30.50 9.65
N GLY A 173 39.13 -29.66 9.13
CA GLY A 173 39.22 -29.11 7.76
C GLY A 173 37.94 -29.18 6.92
N ASP A 174 36.89 -29.87 7.38
CA ASP A 174 35.62 -30.02 6.66
C ASP A 174 34.72 -28.77 6.78
N ASP A 175 33.99 -28.47 5.70
CA ASP A 175 33.03 -27.38 5.67
C ASP A 175 31.66 -27.86 6.21
N THR A 176 31.15 -27.18 7.23
CA THR A 176 29.80 -27.44 7.74
C THR A 176 28.76 -26.86 6.79
N VAL A 177 27.94 -27.73 6.19
CA VAL A 177 26.90 -27.36 5.22
C VAL A 177 25.56 -27.07 5.93
N GLY A 178 25.31 -27.68 7.10
CA GLY A 178 24.11 -27.39 7.88
C GLY A 178 24.13 -28.00 9.27
N SER A 179 23.33 -27.42 10.16
CA SER A 179 23.07 -27.91 11.52
C SER A 179 21.56 -27.98 11.78
N GLY A 180 21.10 -29.09 12.37
CA GLY A 180 19.67 -29.38 12.53
C GLY A 180 19.24 -29.71 13.94
N THR A 181 18.00 -30.20 14.04
CA THR A 181 17.42 -30.64 15.31
C THR A 181 18.25 -31.76 15.95
N ALA A 182 18.29 -31.77 17.28
CA ALA A 182 19.00 -32.79 18.03
C ALA A 182 18.29 -34.15 17.90
N TRP A 183 18.82 -35.05 17.09
CA TRP A 183 18.52 -36.48 17.17
C TRP A 183 19.72 -37.23 17.74
N ALA A 184 19.45 -38.13 18.70
CA ALA A 184 20.44 -39.05 19.22
C ALA A 184 19.85 -40.45 19.31
N LEU A 185 20.61 -41.44 18.84
CA LEU A 185 20.31 -42.85 19.04
C LEU A 185 20.65 -43.22 20.48
N ASN A 186 19.64 -43.36 21.34
CA ASN A 186 19.82 -43.53 22.79
C ASN A 186 19.09 -44.74 23.37
N ASP A 187 18.55 -45.62 22.52
CA ASP A 187 17.90 -46.86 22.92
C ASP A 187 18.33 -48.04 22.03
N THR A 188 17.72 -49.19 22.30
CA THR A 188 18.00 -50.47 21.61
C THR A 188 16.92 -50.83 20.58
N SER A 189 15.97 -49.93 20.34
CA SER A 189 14.91 -50.10 19.35
C SER A 189 15.46 -49.94 17.93
N ALA A 190 14.71 -50.44 16.95
CA ALA A 190 15.09 -50.32 15.55
C ALA A 190 14.72 -48.93 15.03
N HIS A 191 15.70 -48.23 14.47
CA HIS A 191 15.51 -46.95 13.82
C HIS A 191 15.82 -47.05 12.33
N THR A 192 15.10 -46.26 11.54
CA THR A 192 15.36 -46.12 10.10
C THR A 192 16.00 -44.76 9.86
N VAL A 193 17.27 -44.76 9.45
CA VAL A 193 17.96 -43.55 9.00
C VAL A 193 17.88 -43.50 7.48
N ARG A 194 17.42 -42.37 6.93
CA ARG A 194 17.33 -42.15 5.49
C ARG A 194 18.03 -40.85 5.10
N ILE A 195 18.91 -40.93 4.11
CA ILE A 195 19.66 -39.81 3.55
C ILE A 195 19.21 -39.61 2.11
N GLU A 196 18.99 -38.36 1.73
CA GLU A 196 18.70 -37.99 0.35
C GLU A 196 19.67 -36.94 -0.16
N ILE A 197 20.13 -37.14 -1.39
CA ILE A 197 20.85 -36.13 -2.18
C ILE A 197 20.10 -35.98 -3.49
N ALA A 198 19.48 -34.81 -3.71
CA ALA A 198 18.69 -34.53 -4.91
C ALA A 198 19.33 -33.41 -5.74
N ARG A 199 19.51 -33.64 -7.03
CA ARG A 199 20.10 -32.67 -7.95
C ARG A 199 19.10 -31.59 -8.34
N ARG A 200 19.54 -30.34 -8.27
CA ARG A 200 18.77 -29.16 -8.67
C ARG A 200 19.13 -28.73 -10.08
N SER A 201 18.26 -27.92 -10.67
CA SER A 201 18.46 -27.31 -11.99
C SER A 201 19.61 -26.33 -12.04
N ASP A 202 19.94 -25.68 -10.92
CA ASP A 202 21.06 -24.75 -10.75
C ASP A 202 22.44 -25.45 -10.62
N GLY A 203 22.47 -26.78 -10.72
CA GLY A 203 23.69 -27.58 -10.57
C GLY A 203 24.15 -27.78 -9.12
N GLN A 204 23.34 -27.37 -8.14
CA GLN A 204 23.51 -27.67 -6.71
C GLN A 204 22.72 -28.92 -6.31
N SER A 205 22.80 -29.32 -5.04
CA SER A 205 22.01 -30.42 -4.49
C SER A 205 21.31 -30.03 -3.19
N ASP A 206 20.09 -30.53 -3.02
CA ASP A 206 19.42 -30.56 -1.72
C ASP A 206 19.89 -31.81 -0.94
N LEU A 207 20.25 -31.63 0.33
CA LEU A 207 20.76 -32.65 1.24
C LEU A 207 19.78 -32.82 2.40
N ARG A 208 19.21 -34.01 2.56
CA ARG A 208 18.20 -34.28 3.61
C ARG A 208 18.56 -35.48 4.44
N PHE A 209 18.27 -35.39 5.74
CA PHE A 209 18.47 -36.46 6.70
C PHE A 209 17.18 -36.70 7.48
N TYR A 210 16.69 -37.93 7.41
CA TYR A 210 15.48 -38.39 8.06
C TYR A 210 15.80 -39.48 9.07
N VAL A 211 15.02 -39.51 10.14
CA VAL A 211 15.01 -40.62 11.11
C VAL A 211 13.58 -41.00 11.40
N ASP A 212 13.25 -42.28 11.25
CA ASP A 212 11.93 -42.85 11.49
C ASP A 212 10.82 -42.12 10.72
N GLY A 213 11.16 -41.61 9.54
CA GLY A 213 10.27 -40.84 8.67
C GLY A 213 10.28 -39.32 8.90
N ASP A 214 10.81 -38.85 10.04
CA ASP A 214 10.89 -37.42 10.35
C ASP A 214 12.13 -36.77 9.74
N LEU A 215 11.95 -35.63 9.07
CA LEU A 215 13.07 -34.79 8.61
C LEU A 215 13.78 -34.17 9.82
N LYS A 216 15.04 -34.54 10.06
CA LYS A 216 15.84 -33.98 11.16
C LYS A 216 16.77 -32.84 10.70
N GLN A 217 17.16 -32.85 9.42
CA GLN A 217 17.93 -31.76 8.81
C GLN A 217 17.78 -31.68 7.29
N GLU A 218 17.70 -30.45 6.76
CA GLU A 218 17.81 -30.13 5.33
C GLU A 218 18.86 -29.03 5.12
N SER A 219 19.66 -29.14 4.06
CA SER A 219 20.56 -28.06 3.63
C SER A 219 20.82 -28.10 2.12
N GLN A 220 21.44 -27.04 1.61
CA GLN A 220 21.79 -26.85 0.21
C GLN A 220 23.28 -26.63 0.03
N THR A 221 23.83 -27.06 -1.11
CA THR A 221 25.27 -26.98 -1.40
C THR A 221 25.74 -25.62 -1.92
N THR A 222 24.84 -24.62 -1.96
CA THR A 222 25.10 -23.27 -2.47
C THR A 222 26.28 -22.57 -1.78
N THR A 223 26.55 -22.92 -0.52
CA THR A 223 27.56 -22.27 0.35
C THR A 223 29.02 -22.66 0.07
N ILE A 224 29.28 -23.74 -0.69
CA ILE A 224 30.61 -24.40 -0.78
C ILE A 224 31.16 -24.55 -2.21
N GLY A 225 30.52 -23.93 -3.22
CA GLY A 225 31.10 -23.81 -4.57
C GLY A 225 30.81 -24.95 -5.55
N GLY A 226 29.73 -25.71 -5.37
CA GLY A 226 29.24 -26.72 -6.33
C GLY A 226 28.86 -28.05 -5.69
N ALA A 227 27.87 -28.73 -6.26
CA ALA A 227 27.43 -30.05 -5.78
C ALA A 227 28.13 -31.21 -6.48
N LEU A 228 28.47 -32.22 -5.69
CA LEU A 228 28.87 -33.54 -6.17
C LEU A 228 27.76 -34.17 -7.01
N ALA A 229 28.13 -34.67 -8.20
CA ALA A 229 27.20 -35.30 -9.13
C ALA A 229 27.38 -36.82 -9.21
N THR A 230 28.47 -37.38 -8.71
CA THR A 230 28.77 -38.81 -8.80
C THR A 230 29.04 -39.41 -7.43
N PHE A 231 28.59 -40.65 -7.22
CA PHE A 231 28.75 -41.38 -5.97
C PHE A 231 29.10 -42.83 -6.28
N THR A 232 30.09 -43.38 -5.60
CA THR A 232 30.59 -44.74 -5.85
C THR A 232 30.65 -45.60 -4.60
N HIS A 233 30.50 -45.04 -3.40
CA HIS A 233 30.58 -45.80 -2.15
C HIS A 233 29.66 -45.21 -1.07
N LEU A 234 29.30 -46.07 -0.12
CA LEU A 234 28.60 -45.75 1.13
C LEU A 234 29.51 -46.08 2.31
N THR A 235 29.55 -45.21 3.32
CA THR A 235 30.32 -45.44 4.56
C THR A 235 29.48 -45.22 5.79
N ILE A 236 29.75 -46.06 6.80
CA ILE A 236 29.20 -45.96 8.14
C ILE A 236 30.36 -45.86 9.12
N GLY A 237 30.26 -45.05 10.16
CA GLY A 237 31.30 -44.99 11.17
C GLY A 237 31.00 -44.14 12.39
N SER A 238 32.05 -43.92 13.18
CA SER A 238 32.03 -43.18 14.45
C SER A 238 33.17 -42.17 14.51
N GLY A 239 32.90 -40.99 15.09
CA GLY A 239 33.92 -39.99 15.42
C GLY A 239 34.54 -40.15 16.83
N SER A 240 34.29 -41.27 17.52
CA SER A 240 34.80 -41.54 18.87
C SER A 240 34.86 -43.05 19.16
N PRO A 241 35.66 -43.49 20.15
CA PRO A 241 35.80 -44.90 20.49
C PRO A 241 34.51 -45.43 21.13
N GLU A 242 34.19 -46.69 20.84
CA GLU A 242 33.02 -47.43 21.34
C GLU A 242 31.69 -47.12 20.62
N LEU A 243 31.53 -47.72 19.43
CA LEU A 243 30.24 -47.81 18.74
C LEU A 243 29.93 -49.30 18.49
N ASP A 244 28.81 -49.77 19.02
CA ASP A 244 28.31 -51.15 18.87
C ASP A 244 26.91 -51.09 18.26
N LEU A 245 26.86 -51.36 16.95
CA LEU A 245 25.66 -51.24 16.13
C LEU A 245 25.36 -52.54 15.43
N LEU A 246 24.08 -52.88 15.37
CA LEU A 246 23.55 -53.83 14.40
C LEU A 246 22.87 -53.04 13.28
N ILE A 247 23.19 -53.42 12.05
CA ILE A 247 22.55 -52.89 10.86
C ILE A 247 21.80 -54.07 10.24
N ASP A 248 20.48 -53.99 10.28
CA ASP A 248 19.60 -55.07 9.84
C ASP A 248 19.40 -55.03 8.32
N ASP A 249 19.49 -53.85 7.70
CA ASP A 249 19.27 -53.66 6.27
C ASP A 249 19.93 -52.36 5.76
N VAL A 250 20.52 -52.42 4.57
CA VAL A 250 21.06 -51.27 3.84
C VAL A 250 20.54 -51.27 2.41
N THR A 251 19.77 -50.25 2.07
CA THR A 251 19.29 -50.02 0.71
C THR A 251 19.78 -48.68 0.18
N VAL A 252 20.39 -48.71 -0.99
CA VAL A 252 20.71 -47.52 -1.78
C VAL A 252 19.90 -47.61 -3.06
N THR A 253 19.13 -46.57 -3.36
CA THR A 253 18.34 -46.48 -4.58
C THR A 253 18.69 -45.21 -5.33
N GLN A 254 18.66 -45.31 -6.64
CA GLN A 254 18.63 -44.14 -7.50
C GLN A 254 17.23 -44.06 -8.11
N ASP A 255 16.63 -42.88 -8.02
CA ASP A 255 15.44 -42.55 -8.77
C ASP A 255 15.58 -41.16 -9.40
N THR A 256 14.92 -40.95 -10.53
CA THR A 256 14.63 -39.60 -10.98
C THR A 256 13.33 -39.22 -10.30
N VAL A 257 13.44 -38.45 -9.22
CA VAL A 257 12.28 -37.76 -8.69
C VAL A 257 11.93 -36.72 -9.73
N THR A 258 10.80 -36.93 -10.40
CA THR A 258 10.08 -35.75 -10.85
C THR A 258 9.72 -35.04 -9.55
N LEU A 259 10.53 -34.05 -9.12
CA LEU A 259 10.07 -33.06 -8.14
C LEU A 259 8.70 -32.70 -8.67
N PRO A 260 7.62 -32.93 -7.88
CA PRO A 260 6.27 -33.11 -8.39
C PRO A 260 6.14 -32.26 -9.64
N SER A 261 6.02 -32.89 -10.81
CA SER A 261 5.65 -32.12 -11.96
C SER A 261 4.30 -31.59 -11.56
N GLU A 262 4.27 -30.35 -11.11
CA GLU A 262 3.10 -29.55 -11.35
C GLU A 262 2.84 -29.81 -12.82
N THR A 263 1.70 -30.43 -13.12
CA THR A 263 1.19 -30.43 -14.48
C THR A 263 1.47 -29.03 -15.01
N PRO A 264 2.20 -28.84 -16.13
CA PRO A 264 2.59 -27.51 -16.56
C PRO A 264 1.38 -26.59 -16.46
N ILE A 265 1.40 -25.68 -15.49
CA ILE A 265 0.26 -24.79 -15.25
C ILE A 265 0.43 -23.73 -16.31
N ASP A 266 -0.37 -23.84 -17.36
CA ASP A 266 -0.50 -22.80 -18.37
C ASP A 266 -1.20 -21.61 -17.72
N LEU A 267 -0.40 -20.63 -17.29
CA LEU A 267 -0.89 -19.42 -16.64
C LEU A 267 -1.94 -18.71 -17.50
N SER A 268 -1.84 -18.77 -18.84
CA SER A 268 -2.80 -18.11 -19.73
C SER A 268 -4.23 -18.62 -19.55
N GLN A 269 -4.41 -19.86 -19.10
CA GLN A 269 -5.72 -20.44 -18.79
C GLN A 269 -6.30 -19.92 -17.48
N ARG A 270 -5.49 -19.29 -16.63
CA ARG A 270 -5.88 -18.76 -15.31
C ARG A 270 -6.11 -17.25 -15.32
N LEU A 271 -5.83 -16.54 -16.40
CA LEU A 271 -6.00 -15.08 -16.48
C LEU A 271 -7.36 -14.70 -17.06
N VAL A 272 -7.90 -13.55 -16.63
CA VAL A 272 -9.08 -12.90 -17.22
C VAL A 272 -8.70 -11.51 -17.71
N ASP A 273 -9.60 -10.86 -18.47
CA ASP A 273 -9.40 -9.47 -18.88
C ASP A 273 -9.74 -8.53 -17.71
N TRP A 274 -8.70 -7.96 -17.10
CA TRP A 274 -8.83 -6.98 -16.03
C TRP A 274 -8.91 -5.53 -16.52
N THR A 275 -8.65 -5.24 -17.80
CA THR A 275 -8.61 -3.86 -18.34
C THR A 275 -9.94 -3.11 -18.19
N ARG A 276 -11.02 -3.87 -17.95
CA ARG A 276 -12.37 -3.37 -17.70
C ARG A 276 -12.63 -3.00 -16.23
N ALA A 277 -11.69 -3.23 -15.32
CA ALA A 277 -11.82 -2.80 -13.93
C ALA A 277 -11.86 -1.28 -13.84
N GLY A 278 -12.81 -0.76 -13.05
CA GLY A 278 -13.04 0.68 -12.89
C GLY A 278 -13.99 1.29 -13.90
N VAL A 279 -14.19 2.60 -13.78
CA VAL A 279 -15.12 3.39 -14.61
C VAL A 279 -14.76 3.28 -16.09
N GLN A 280 -15.68 2.79 -16.90
CA GLN A 280 -15.47 2.63 -18.33
C GLN A 280 -15.57 3.96 -19.06
N GLY A 281 -14.63 4.22 -19.97
CA GLY A 281 -14.51 5.50 -20.70
C GLY A 281 -13.87 6.64 -19.91
N GLY A 282 -13.36 6.36 -18.70
CA GLY A 282 -12.74 7.33 -17.81
C GLY A 282 -13.75 8.14 -16.98
N MET A 283 -13.26 8.70 -15.87
CA MET A 283 -14.06 9.61 -15.04
C MET A 283 -14.22 10.95 -15.78
N PRO A 284 -15.44 11.47 -15.96
CA PRO A 284 -15.62 12.72 -16.69
C PRO A 284 -14.99 13.90 -15.95
N THR A 285 -14.20 14.69 -16.67
CA THR A 285 -13.52 15.89 -16.14
C THR A 285 -14.33 17.16 -16.34
N THR A 286 -15.24 17.17 -17.32
CA THR A 286 -16.10 18.32 -17.66
C THR A 286 -17.57 17.97 -17.52
N TYR A 287 -18.35 18.88 -16.94
CA TYR A 287 -19.80 18.79 -16.82
C TYR A 287 -20.45 20.09 -17.27
N ALA A 288 -21.62 19.99 -17.89
CA ALA A 288 -22.33 21.15 -18.42
C ALA A 288 -23.05 21.95 -17.31
N ASN A 289 -23.49 21.25 -16.26
CA ASN A 289 -24.20 21.85 -15.13
C ASN A 289 -23.39 21.69 -13.84
N THR A 290 -23.19 22.82 -13.16
CA THR A 290 -22.48 22.91 -11.88
C THR A 290 -23.29 23.80 -10.94
N ILE A 291 -23.59 23.28 -9.76
CA ILE A 291 -24.32 23.99 -8.71
C ILE A 291 -23.37 24.21 -7.54
N ASP A 292 -23.16 25.47 -7.16
CA ASP A 292 -22.51 25.82 -5.90
C ASP A 292 -23.48 25.57 -4.74
N PHE A 293 -23.10 24.66 -3.83
CA PHE A 293 -23.93 24.24 -2.72
C PHE A 293 -24.22 25.39 -1.73
N VAL A 294 -23.27 26.32 -1.55
CA VAL A 294 -23.45 27.49 -0.67
C VAL A 294 -24.42 28.49 -1.31
N ALA A 295 -24.35 28.65 -2.64
CA ALA A 295 -25.25 29.54 -3.37
C ALA A 295 -26.72 29.11 -3.29
N VAL A 296 -26.99 27.82 -3.06
CA VAL A 296 -28.35 27.28 -2.84
C VAL A 296 -28.74 27.18 -1.37
N GLY A 297 -27.92 27.70 -0.45
CA GLY A 297 -28.22 27.81 0.99
C GLY A 297 -27.54 26.79 1.88
N GLY A 298 -26.55 26.03 1.39
CA GLY A 298 -25.72 25.15 2.21
C GLY A 298 -24.88 25.93 3.21
N ASP A 299 -24.82 25.46 4.45
CA ASP A 299 -24.01 26.03 5.53
C ASP A 299 -22.61 25.40 5.53
N ARG A 300 -21.61 26.19 5.09
CA ARG A 300 -20.20 25.81 5.04
C ARG A 300 -19.44 26.03 6.36
N TRP A 301 -20.12 26.48 7.41
CA TRP A 301 -19.48 26.84 8.68
C TRP A 301 -19.71 25.79 9.79
N GLY A 302 -20.49 24.75 9.50
CA GLY A 302 -20.75 23.64 10.43
C GLY A 302 -21.75 23.98 11.55
N HIS A 303 -22.49 25.07 11.44
CA HIS A 303 -23.49 25.50 12.42
C HIS A 303 -24.81 24.74 12.30
N ALA A 304 -25.24 24.42 11.06
CA ALA A 304 -26.52 23.82 10.75
C ALA A 304 -26.38 22.49 9.98
N ASP A 305 -27.41 21.64 10.10
CA ASP A 305 -27.51 20.38 9.36
C ASP A 305 -27.80 20.64 7.87
N ASN A 306 -26.87 20.21 7.01
CA ASN A 306 -26.97 20.33 5.56
C ASN A 306 -27.73 19.18 4.89
N ALA A 307 -28.05 18.10 5.60
CA ALA A 307 -28.68 16.93 4.99
C ALA A 307 -30.04 17.24 4.33
N PRO A 308 -30.96 18.02 4.94
CA PRO A 308 -32.26 18.29 4.33
C PRO A 308 -32.18 19.10 3.03
N ILE A 309 -31.29 20.11 2.99
CA ILE A 309 -31.15 20.96 1.80
C ILE A 309 -30.47 20.19 0.66
N LEU A 310 -29.44 19.40 0.96
CA LEU A 310 -28.81 18.54 -0.03
C LEU A 310 -29.77 17.47 -0.56
N GLN A 311 -30.55 16.82 0.31
CA GLN A 311 -31.50 15.81 -0.14
C GLN A 311 -32.60 16.41 -1.04
N ASN A 312 -33.09 17.61 -0.73
CA ASN A 312 -34.06 18.30 -1.58
C ASN A 312 -33.46 18.65 -2.96
N LEU A 313 -32.20 19.08 -2.99
CA LEU A 313 -31.48 19.36 -4.24
C LEU A 313 -31.35 18.08 -5.08
N LEU A 314 -30.84 16.99 -4.49
CA LEU A 314 -30.66 15.69 -5.15
C LEU A 314 -31.97 15.16 -5.75
N ASN A 315 -33.08 15.29 -5.03
CA ASN A 315 -34.39 14.83 -5.49
C ASN A 315 -34.93 15.64 -6.68
N GLY A 316 -34.43 16.86 -6.90
CA GLY A 316 -34.89 17.77 -7.96
C GLY A 316 -34.06 17.74 -9.24
N LEU A 317 -32.92 17.03 -9.28
CA LEU A 317 -32.04 17.01 -10.44
C LEU A 317 -32.67 16.25 -11.62
N THR A 318 -32.55 16.81 -12.82
CA THR A 318 -33.07 16.22 -14.07
C THR A 318 -31.99 16.03 -15.15
N GLU A 319 -30.80 16.58 -14.92
CA GLU A 319 -29.65 16.50 -15.82
C GLU A 319 -28.36 16.22 -15.03
N ASP A 320 -27.32 15.78 -15.74
CA ASP A 320 -26.02 15.49 -15.14
C ASP A 320 -25.45 16.73 -14.46
N THR A 321 -25.12 16.62 -13.17
CA THR A 321 -24.83 17.79 -12.33
C THR A 321 -23.66 17.53 -11.42
N VAL A 322 -22.75 18.50 -11.34
CA VAL A 322 -21.78 18.61 -10.25
C VAL A 322 -22.36 19.50 -9.16
N ILE A 323 -22.47 18.98 -7.95
CA ILE A 323 -22.73 19.77 -6.75
C ILE A 323 -21.35 20.07 -6.13
N MET A 324 -20.92 21.31 -6.28
CA MET A 324 -19.67 21.82 -5.74
C MET A 324 -19.86 22.25 -4.29
N PHE A 325 -18.98 21.77 -3.43
CA PHE A 325 -18.85 22.18 -2.04
C PHE A 325 -17.55 22.99 -1.93
N PRO A 326 -17.61 24.33 -1.92
CA PRO A 326 -16.44 25.16 -1.66
C PRO A 326 -15.76 24.82 -0.33
N ALA A 327 -14.57 25.38 -0.10
CA ALA A 327 -13.86 25.26 1.18
C ALA A 327 -14.79 25.58 2.37
N GLY A 328 -14.72 24.74 3.41
CA GLY A 328 -15.55 24.86 4.60
C GLY A 328 -15.91 23.52 5.23
N THR A 329 -16.62 23.60 6.35
CA THR A 329 -17.11 22.47 7.14
C THR A 329 -18.62 22.34 7.00
N TYR A 330 -19.07 21.23 6.46
CA TYR A 330 -20.48 20.93 6.21
C TYR A 330 -20.93 19.87 7.21
N ARG A 331 -21.73 20.28 8.18
CA ARG A 331 -22.31 19.39 9.18
C ARG A 331 -23.50 18.61 8.60
N PHE A 332 -23.54 17.31 8.86
CA PHE A 332 -24.64 16.40 8.49
C PHE A 332 -25.11 15.61 9.71
N ASP A 333 -26.36 15.80 10.12
CA ASP A 333 -26.97 15.06 11.24
C ASP A 333 -27.74 13.82 10.74
N SER A 334 -27.83 13.63 9.42
CA SER A 334 -28.37 12.42 8.79
C SER A 334 -27.61 12.03 7.52
N PRO A 335 -27.70 10.76 7.07
CA PRO A 335 -26.98 10.29 5.88
C PRO A 335 -27.40 10.96 4.57
N ILE A 336 -26.45 11.08 3.65
CA ILE A 336 -26.69 11.51 2.26
C ILE A 336 -27.13 10.30 1.45
N ASN A 337 -28.31 10.37 0.80
CA ASN A 337 -28.86 9.26 0.03
C ASN A 337 -29.01 9.62 -1.46
N ILE A 338 -28.24 8.94 -2.32
CA ILE A 338 -28.36 8.98 -3.78
C ILE A 338 -28.92 7.63 -4.22
N VAL A 339 -30.24 7.56 -4.43
CA VAL A 339 -30.93 6.31 -4.74
C VAL A 339 -31.52 6.32 -6.14
N ARG A 340 -31.57 5.14 -6.77
CA ARG A 340 -32.19 4.95 -8.09
C ARG A 340 -33.66 5.38 -8.08
N THR A 341 -34.03 6.26 -9.01
CA THR A 341 -35.44 6.61 -9.29
C THR A 341 -36.04 5.66 -10.33
N THR A 342 -37.30 5.86 -10.71
CA THR A 342 -37.97 5.06 -11.75
C THR A 342 -37.40 5.27 -13.16
N SER A 343 -36.53 6.28 -13.37
CA SER A 343 -35.87 6.49 -14.66
C SER A 343 -34.87 5.38 -14.96
N ARG A 344 -34.88 4.82 -16.18
CA ARG A 344 -33.83 3.90 -16.66
C ARG A 344 -32.47 4.57 -16.83
N ASN A 345 -32.47 5.89 -16.97
CA ASN A 345 -31.27 6.71 -17.11
C ASN A 345 -31.23 7.82 -16.04
N PRO A 346 -30.65 7.52 -14.87
CA PRO A 346 -30.19 8.47 -13.86
C PRO A 346 -29.59 9.76 -14.40
N PRO A 347 -29.89 11.01 -13.94
CA PRO A 347 -28.84 12.02 -14.04
C PRO A 347 -27.60 11.53 -13.26
N ARG A 348 -26.42 11.76 -13.83
CA ARG A 348 -25.12 11.54 -13.17
C ARG A 348 -24.89 12.64 -12.15
N ILE A 349 -24.48 12.27 -10.95
CA ILE A 349 -24.37 13.19 -9.81
C ILE A 349 -22.96 13.13 -9.26
N ILE A 350 -22.30 14.29 -9.18
CA ILE A 350 -20.96 14.38 -8.65
C ILE A 350 -21.01 15.28 -7.43
N LEU A 351 -20.67 14.75 -6.26
CA LEU A 351 -20.40 15.54 -5.07
C LEU A 351 -18.91 15.86 -5.07
N ARG A 352 -18.56 17.12 -5.27
CA ARG A 352 -17.16 17.55 -5.41
C ARG A 352 -16.82 18.65 -4.41
N GLY A 353 -15.83 18.42 -3.56
CA GLY A 353 -15.24 19.46 -2.72
C GLY A 353 -14.10 20.21 -3.40
N ALA A 354 -13.53 21.19 -2.69
CA ALA A 354 -12.39 21.99 -3.14
C ALA A 354 -11.02 21.30 -2.91
N GLY A 355 -11.02 20.10 -2.33
CA GLY A 355 -9.84 19.33 -1.93
C GLY A 355 -10.02 18.74 -0.53
N THR A 356 -9.30 17.66 -0.21
CA THR A 356 -9.42 16.98 1.10
C THR A 356 -9.03 17.88 2.27
N ALA A 357 -8.06 18.78 2.10
CA ALA A 357 -7.73 19.78 3.12
C ALA A 357 -8.83 20.85 3.32
N GLU A 358 -9.50 21.25 2.24
CA GLU A 358 -10.35 22.44 2.21
C GLU A 358 -11.83 22.16 2.52
N THR A 359 -12.34 21.00 2.10
CA THR A 359 -13.76 20.65 2.27
C THR A 359 -13.92 19.51 3.26
N GLN A 360 -14.61 19.79 4.36
CA GLN A 360 -14.83 18.86 5.47
C GLN A 360 -16.31 18.49 5.55
N PHE A 361 -16.66 17.22 5.31
CA PHE A 361 -17.99 16.68 5.59
C PHE A 361 -17.99 16.07 6.99
N ASP A 362 -18.73 16.69 7.91
CA ASP A 362 -18.72 16.35 9.32
C ASP A 362 -20.04 15.66 9.72
N PHE A 363 -19.98 14.34 9.89
CA PHE A 363 -21.17 13.53 10.15
C PHE A 363 -21.36 13.27 11.65
N HIS A 364 -22.50 13.72 12.18
CA HIS A 364 -22.94 13.54 13.57
C HIS A 364 -24.13 12.56 13.65
N VAL A 365 -24.02 11.42 12.94
CA VAL A 365 -25.12 10.47 12.79
C VAL A 365 -25.05 9.36 13.85
N SER A 366 -25.63 9.61 15.02
CA SER A 366 -25.59 8.70 16.18
C SER A 366 -26.48 7.46 16.07
N SER A 367 -27.40 7.41 15.10
CA SER A 367 -28.27 6.23 14.92
C SER A 367 -27.47 5.00 14.49
N ALA A 368 -27.82 3.79 14.93
CA ALA A 368 -27.18 2.55 14.50
C ALA A 368 -27.70 2.03 13.14
N SER A 369 -28.15 2.93 12.25
CA SER A 369 -28.71 2.50 10.96
C SER A 369 -27.64 1.72 10.18
N GLY A 370 -27.97 0.51 9.70
CA GLY A 370 -27.09 -0.30 8.85
C GLY A 370 -26.91 0.25 7.43
N SER A 371 -26.72 1.56 7.29
CA SER A 371 -26.57 2.31 6.05
C SER A 371 -25.28 3.14 6.09
N GLY A 372 -24.70 3.38 4.92
CA GLY A 372 -23.62 4.36 4.73
C GLY A 372 -23.98 5.77 5.20
N LEU A 373 -22.99 6.55 5.64
CA LEU A 373 -23.09 8.01 5.81
C LEU A 373 -23.33 8.69 4.47
N ILE A 374 -22.66 8.20 3.43
CA ILE A 374 -23.01 8.44 2.03
C ILE A 374 -23.44 7.10 1.45
N ARG A 375 -24.71 7.01 1.06
CA ARG A 375 -25.28 5.81 0.44
C ARG A 375 -25.67 6.09 -1.00
N VAL A 376 -25.05 5.36 -1.92
CA VAL A 376 -25.41 5.32 -3.34
C VAL A 376 -25.99 3.95 -3.66
N SER A 377 -27.27 3.89 -4.01
CA SER A 377 -27.96 2.59 -4.05
C SER A 377 -28.98 2.43 -5.18
N GLY A 378 -28.78 1.42 -6.01
CA GLY A 378 -29.78 0.84 -6.91
C GLY A 378 -30.48 -0.39 -6.30
N TYR A 379 -31.16 -1.17 -7.14
CA TYR A 379 -31.88 -2.39 -6.73
C TYR A 379 -31.97 -3.42 -7.85
N GLU A 380 -32.33 -4.66 -7.52
CA GLU A 380 -32.69 -5.71 -8.48
C GLU A 380 -34.12 -5.46 -9.00
N GLU A 381 -34.29 -5.29 -10.32
CA GLU A 381 -35.54 -4.84 -10.97
C GLU A 381 -36.48 -6.01 -11.34
N SER A 382 -35.93 -7.20 -11.59
CA SER A 382 -36.69 -8.39 -12.03
C SER A 382 -36.60 -9.54 -11.03
N PRO A 383 -37.50 -10.53 -11.11
CA PRO A 383 -37.22 -11.86 -10.55
C PRO A 383 -36.13 -12.57 -11.35
N ASP A 384 -35.59 -13.64 -10.77
CA ASP A 384 -34.62 -14.53 -11.42
C ASP A 384 -35.21 -15.19 -12.68
N LEU A 385 -34.43 -15.19 -13.77
CA LEU A 385 -34.68 -15.97 -14.98
C LEU A 385 -33.70 -17.14 -15.05
N THR A 386 -34.20 -18.35 -15.31
CA THR A 386 -33.34 -19.54 -15.44
C THR A 386 -32.47 -19.46 -16.69
N ILE A 387 -31.16 -19.69 -16.50
CA ILE A 387 -30.22 -19.87 -17.60
C ILE A 387 -30.21 -21.34 -18.02
N THR A 388 -30.24 -21.58 -19.32
CA THR A 388 -30.36 -22.90 -19.95
C THR A 388 -29.14 -23.30 -20.78
N GLY A 389 -28.20 -22.37 -21.00
CA GLY A 389 -26.97 -22.64 -21.74
C GLY A 389 -26.02 -21.44 -21.79
N GLY A 390 -24.79 -21.68 -22.26
CA GLY A 390 -23.74 -20.64 -22.38
C GLY A 390 -22.96 -20.35 -21.09
N LEU A 391 -22.96 -21.30 -20.14
CA LEU A 391 -22.45 -21.15 -18.77
C LEU A 391 -20.95 -21.47 -18.61
N THR A 392 -20.22 -21.61 -19.71
CA THR A 392 -18.77 -21.90 -19.67
C THR A 392 -17.95 -20.61 -19.56
N ARG A 393 -16.87 -20.64 -18.78
CA ARG A 393 -15.84 -19.60 -18.72
C ARG A 393 -15.40 -19.21 -20.14
N GLY A 394 -15.23 -17.91 -20.37
CA GLY A 394 -14.92 -17.35 -21.69
C GLY A 394 -16.14 -17.12 -22.58
N SER A 395 -17.32 -17.66 -22.25
CA SER A 395 -18.54 -17.41 -23.03
C SER A 395 -18.95 -15.94 -22.96
N THR A 396 -19.26 -15.33 -24.09
CA THR A 396 -19.84 -13.99 -24.21
C THR A 396 -21.35 -14.01 -24.47
N GLY A 397 -21.99 -15.18 -24.34
CA GLY A 397 -23.43 -15.31 -24.52
C GLY A 397 -24.05 -16.37 -23.61
N ILE A 398 -25.22 -16.04 -23.05
CA ILE A 398 -26.04 -16.95 -22.24
C ILE A 398 -27.42 -17.12 -22.87
N THR A 399 -28.09 -18.25 -22.62
CA THR A 399 -29.44 -18.51 -23.14
C THR A 399 -30.43 -18.65 -22.00
N VAL A 400 -31.52 -17.88 -22.00
CA VAL A 400 -32.62 -17.97 -21.04
C VAL A 400 -33.89 -18.53 -21.70
N GLY A 401 -34.74 -19.20 -20.92
CA GLY A 401 -35.97 -19.81 -21.43
C GLY A 401 -37.04 -18.81 -21.88
N THR A 402 -37.16 -17.67 -21.20
CA THR A 402 -38.05 -16.57 -21.60
C THR A 402 -37.40 -15.25 -21.18
N VAL A 403 -37.25 -14.32 -22.11
CA VAL A 403 -36.45 -13.09 -21.97
C VAL A 403 -37.15 -12.00 -21.14
N GLY A 404 -38.33 -12.30 -20.59
CA GLY A 404 -39.29 -11.33 -20.06
C GLY A 404 -38.64 -10.14 -19.34
N GLY A 405 -38.64 -8.97 -20.00
CA GLY A 405 -38.18 -7.71 -19.43
C GLY A 405 -36.70 -7.36 -19.62
N VAL A 406 -35.88 -8.19 -20.28
CA VAL A 406 -34.47 -7.90 -20.58
C VAL A 406 -34.32 -7.23 -21.94
N GLU A 407 -33.62 -6.09 -21.98
CA GLU A 407 -33.32 -5.32 -23.19
C GLU A 407 -31.81 -5.11 -23.36
N ALA A 408 -31.38 -4.77 -24.58
CA ALA A 408 -29.99 -4.34 -24.80
C ALA A 408 -29.72 -3.04 -24.03
N GLY A 409 -28.60 -3.00 -23.31
CA GLY A 409 -28.22 -1.92 -22.39
C GLY A 409 -28.50 -2.24 -20.93
N ASP A 410 -29.31 -3.27 -20.63
CA ASP A 410 -29.60 -3.68 -19.26
C ASP A 410 -28.36 -4.27 -18.59
N TRP A 411 -28.22 -3.97 -17.31
CA TRP A 411 -27.24 -4.62 -16.45
C TRP A 411 -27.89 -5.84 -15.83
N ILE A 412 -27.17 -6.94 -15.83
CA ILE A 412 -27.66 -8.21 -15.32
C ILE A 412 -26.68 -8.81 -14.33
N LEU A 413 -27.25 -9.54 -13.39
CA LEU A 413 -26.57 -10.26 -12.34
C LEU A 413 -26.78 -11.75 -12.56
N ILE A 414 -25.70 -12.43 -12.93
CA ILE A 414 -25.66 -13.87 -13.13
C ILE A 414 -25.27 -14.49 -11.80
N ARG A 415 -26.01 -15.49 -11.31
CA ARG A 415 -25.72 -16.19 -10.05
C ARG A 415 -26.04 -17.68 -10.16
N GLN A 416 -25.48 -18.47 -9.28
CA GLN A 416 -25.86 -19.86 -9.04
C GLN A 416 -25.99 -20.12 -7.54
N ASP A 417 -26.58 -21.24 -7.16
CA ASP A 417 -26.54 -21.70 -5.77
C ASP A 417 -25.11 -22.13 -5.43
N ASN A 418 -24.71 -21.86 -4.19
CA ASN A 418 -23.38 -22.22 -3.70
C ASN A 418 -23.23 -23.75 -3.62
N ASP A 419 -22.08 -24.25 -4.06
CA ASP A 419 -21.69 -25.65 -3.84
C ASP A 419 -21.10 -25.78 -2.42
N TYR A 420 -21.74 -26.60 -1.60
CA TYR A 420 -21.36 -26.78 -0.20
C TYR A 420 -19.94 -27.33 -0.06
N ASP A 421 -19.60 -28.35 -0.83
CA ASP A 421 -18.33 -29.06 -0.68
C ASP A 421 -17.18 -28.17 -1.20
N ALA A 422 -17.43 -27.41 -2.28
CA ALA A 422 -16.44 -26.50 -2.83
C ALA A 422 -16.21 -25.24 -1.99
N MET A 423 -17.15 -24.89 -1.11
CA MET A 423 -17.11 -23.68 -0.28
C MET A 423 -17.05 -23.96 1.23
N ALA A 424 -16.88 -25.22 1.62
CA ALA A 424 -16.77 -25.60 3.03
C ALA A 424 -15.43 -25.10 3.62
N THR A 425 -15.50 -24.53 4.82
CA THR A 425 -14.29 -24.23 5.59
C THR A 425 -13.74 -25.51 6.19
N THR A 426 -12.43 -25.61 6.18
CA THR A 426 -11.65 -26.70 6.78
C THR A 426 -11.28 -26.39 8.24
N ARG A 427 -11.70 -25.24 8.77
CA ARG A 427 -11.47 -24.86 10.16
C ARG A 427 -12.52 -25.50 11.07
N ASP A 428 -12.12 -25.85 12.29
CA ASP A 428 -13.03 -26.32 13.34
C ASP A 428 -13.99 -25.19 13.79
N ILE A 429 -15.02 -24.93 12.98
CA ILE A 429 -16.19 -24.15 13.36
C ILE A 429 -17.39 -25.09 13.50
N PRO A 430 -18.38 -24.81 14.37
CA PRO A 430 -19.54 -25.69 14.50
C PRO A 430 -20.29 -25.81 13.16
N ASP A 431 -20.48 -27.05 12.66
CA ASP A 431 -21.14 -27.40 11.37
C ASP A 431 -22.45 -26.63 11.09
N TYR A 432 -23.17 -26.21 12.13
CA TYR A 432 -24.44 -25.48 12.01
C TYR A 432 -24.29 -24.01 11.57
N LEU A 433 -23.14 -23.35 11.82
CA LEU A 433 -22.88 -21.98 11.35
C LEU A 433 -22.45 -21.95 9.88
N GLU A 434 -21.85 -23.04 9.40
CA GLU A 434 -21.36 -23.20 8.02
C GLU A 434 -22.51 -23.49 7.04
N THR A 435 -23.38 -24.45 7.36
CA THR A 435 -24.58 -24.76 6.55
C THR A 435 -25.60 -23.61 6.53
N ILE A 436 -25.71 -22.82 7.61
CA ILE A 436 -26.64 -21.69 7.64
C ILE A 436 -26.09 -20.50 6.84
N ASN A 437 -24.82 -20.11 6.98
CA ASN A 437 -24.33 -18.89 6.33
C ASN A 437 -24.20 -19.02 4.81
N ASN A 438 -23.75 -20.18 4.32
CA ASN A 438 -23.41 -20.38 2.91
C ASN A 438 -24.60 -20.88 2.05
N GLN A 439 -25.57 -21.59 2.64
CA GLN A 439 -26.76 -22.05 1.90
C GLN A 439 -28.03 -21.23 2.20
N ASN A 440 -28.18 -20.66 3.41
CA ASN A 440 -29.44 -20.07 3.86
C ASN A 440 -29.28 -18.75 4.65
N GLY A 441 -28.13 -18.09 4.52
CA GLY A 441 -27.71 -16.99 5.39
C GLY A 441 -27.19 -15.80 4.59
N TRP A 442 -26.28 -15.03 5.20
CA TRP A 442 -25.80 -13.77 4.60
C TRP A 442 -24.87 -13.98 3.40
N ALA A 443 -24.23 -15.15 3.25
CA ALA A 443 -23.36 -15.50 2.13
C ALA A 443 -24.05 -16.45 1.12
N ALA A 444 -25.37 -16.54 1.14
CA ALA A 444 -26.09 -17.39 0.18
C ALA A 444 -25.99 -16.82 -1.24
N ARG A 445 -25.73 -17.70 -2.23
CA ARG A 445 -25.69 -17.34 -3.67
C ARG A 445 -24.65 -16.26 -4.01
N SER A 446 -23.50 -16.31 -3.34
CA SER A 446 -22.41 -15.36 -3.53
C SER A 446 -21.69 -15.52 -4.86
N VAL A 447 -21.65 -16.74 -5.42
CA VAL A 447 -20.94 -16.99 -6.69
C VAL A 447 -21.76 -16.51 -7.88
N GLY A 448 -21.23 -15.47 -8.53
CA GLY A 448 -21.93 -14.76 -9.59
C GLY A 448 -21.01 -13.89 -10.45
N GLN A 449 -21.60 -13.16 -11.39
CA GLN A 449 -20.93 -12.12 -12.17
C GLN A 449 -21.94 -11.08 -12.66
N ILE A 450 -21.53 -9.80 -12.71
CA ILE A 450 -22.32 -8.72 -13.31
C ILE A 450 -21.81 -8.40 -14.71
N ALA A 451 -22.73 -8.27 -15.66
CA ALA A 451 -22.44 -7.93 -17.06
C ALA A 451 -23.53 -7.02 -17.64
N GLN A 452 -23.20 -6.31 -18.71
CA GLN A 452 -24.19 -5.56 -19.50
C GLN A 452 -24.63 -6.40 -20.71
N VAL A 453 -25.93 -6.43 -20.99
CA VAL A 453 -26.48 -7.06 -22.19
C VAL A 453 -26.25 -6.14 -23.38
N THR A 454 -25.52 -6.58 -24.40
CA THR A 454 -25.23 -5.80 -25.62
C THR A 454 -26.21 -6.11 -26.76
N ALA A 455 -26.79 -7.31 -26.77
CA ALA A 455 -27.80 -7.71 -27.74
C ALA A 455 -28.73 -8.79 -27.17
N VAL A 456 -29.96 -8.80 -27.68
CA VAL A 456 -31.00 -9.78 -27.34
C VAL A 456 -31.55 -10.37 -28.63
N ASN A 457 -31.52 -11.70 -28.77
CA ASN A 457 -32.06 -12.41 -29.94
C ASN A 457 -32.79 -13.69 -29.52
N GLY A 458 -34.12 -13.62 -29.47
CA GLY A 458 -34.91 -14.67 -28.83
C GLY A 458 -34.40 -14.86 -27.39
N GLY A 459 -34.22 -16.11 -26.95
CA GLY A 459 -33.66 -16.44 -25.63
C GLY A 459 -32.17 -16.14 -25.43
N ALA A 460 -31.43 -15.75 -26.46
CA ALA A 460 -29.99 -15.52 -26.38
C ALA A 460 -29.67 -14.08 -25.97
N LEU A 461 -28.88 -13.91 -24.92
CA LEU A 461 -28.34 -12.65 -24.43
C LEU A 461 -26.84 -12.60 -24.75
N THR A 462 -26.39 -11.54 -25.42
CA THR A 462 -24.95 -11.27 -25.64
C THR A 462 -24.45 -10.34 -24.54
N LEU A 463 -23.29 -10.66 -23.96
CA LEU A 463 -22.69 -9.94 -22.84
C LEU A 463 -21.59 -9.00 -23.32
N ASP A 464 -21.36 -7.92 -22.58
CA ASP A 464 -20.26 -6.97 -22.81
C ASP A 464 -18.88 -7.53 -22.43
N ARG A 465 -18.85 -8.65 -21.71
CA ARG A 465 -17.66 -9.32 -21.19
C ARG A 465 -17.86 -10.84 -21.11
N PRO A 466 -16.78 -11.63 -21.22
CA PRO A 466 -16.87 -13.08 -21.03
C PRO A 466 -17.15 -13.46 -19.58
N LEU A 467 -17.71 -14.65 -19.36
CA LEU A 467 -17.79 -15.26 -18.02
C LEU A 467 -16.38 -15.58 -17.48
N HIS A 468 -16.09 -15.21 -16.24
CA HIS A 468 -14.81 -15.44 -15.58
C HIS A 468 -14.69 -16.84 -14.96
N LEU A 469 -15.81 -17.52 -14.75
CA LEU A 469 -15.94 -18.85 -14.16
C LEU A 469 -16.97 -19.68 -14.95
N ASP A 470 -16.85 -21.00 -14.85
CA ASP A 470 -17.93 -21.92 -15.22
C ASP A 470 -19.06 -21.83 -14.19
N PHE A 471 -20.30 -21.68 -14.66
CA PHE A 471 -21.49 -21.66 -13.83
C PHE A 471 -22.20 -23.03 -13.90
N THR A 472 -21.54 -24.06 -13.38
CA THR A 472 -21.96 -25.46 -13.46
C THR A 472 -22.71 -25.97 -12.23
N TRP A 473 -22.85 -25.15 -11.19
CA TRP A 473 -23.56 -25.53 -9.98
C TRP A 473 -25.08 -25.40 -10.14
N ALA A 474 -25.81 -25.70 -9.07
CA ALA A 474 -27.27 -25.74 -9.12
C ALA A 474 -27.87 -24.35 -9.40
N ASN A 475 -28.99 -24.34 -10.12
CA ASN A 475 -29.85 -23.18 -10.34
C ASN A 475 -29.14 -21.90 -10.88
N PRO A 476 -28.44 -21.97 -12.02
CA PRO A 476 -27.89 -20.79 -12.67
C PRO A 476 -29.02 -19.88 -13.17
N THR A 477 -28.95 -18.61 -12.82
CA THR A 477 -30.00 -17.61 -13.03
C THR A 477 -29.42 -16.26 -13.42
N VAL A 478 -30.29 -15.41 -13.99
CA VAL A 478 -29.98 -14.03 -14.30
C VAL A 478 -31.09 -13.10 -13.80
N THR A 479 -30.69 -11.96 -13.22
CA THR A 479 -31.59 -10.95 -12.67
C THR A 479 -31.23 -9.58 -13.24
N VAL A 480 -32.22 -8.80 -13.68
CA VAL A 480 -32.00 -7.43 -14.19
C VAL A 480 -31.74 -6.50 -13.01
N LEU A 481 -30.70 -5.67 -13.13
CA LEU A 481 -30.36 -4.63 -12.18
C LEU A 481 -30.89 -3.28 -12.68
N ALA A 482 -31.39 -2.47 -11.74
CA ALA A 482 -31.63 -1.03 -11.91
C ALA A 482 -30.53 -0.24 -11.18
N PRO A 483 -29.31 -0.14 -11.72
CA PRO A 483 -28.21 0.45 -10.98
C PRO A 483 -28.25 1.98 -10.96
N VAL A 484 -27.72 2.60 -9.91
CA VAL A 484 -27.31 4.02 -10.00
C VAL A 484 -26.04 4.09 -10.85
N ARG A 485 -25.87 5.13 -11.67
CA ARG A 485 -24.73 5.23 -12.59
C ARG A 485 -24.07 6.58 -12.60
N GLY A 486 -22.75 6.60 -12.80
CA GLY A 486 -22.00 7.84 -12.99
C GLY A 486 -21.99 8.75 -11.76
N VAL A 487 -22.06 8.18 -10.55
CA VAL A 487 -21.95 8.96 -9.32
C VAL A 487 -20.48 9.08 -8.91
N GLY A 488 -20.04 10.32 -8.72
CA GLY A 488 -18.69 10.65 -8.28
C GLY A 488 -18.66 11.26 -6.89
N LEU A 489 -17.77 10.79 -6.03
CA LEU A 489 -17.44 11.40 -4.75
C LEU A 489 -15.99 11.86 -4.80
N GLU A 490 -15.77 13.19 -4.76
CA GLU A 490 -14.46 13.77 -5.05
C GLU A 490 -14.03 14.92 -4.15
N GLY A 491 -12.75 14.96 -3.75
CA GLY A 491 -12.09 16.18 -3.26
C GLY A 491 -12.59 16.68 -1.92
N PHE A 492 -12.87 15.80 -0.95
CA PHE A 492 -13.30 16.20 0.39
C PHE A 492 -12.83 15.20 1.46
N THR A 493 -12.75 15.68 2.69
CA THR A 493 -12.60 14.82 3.86
C THR A 493 -13.97 14.45 4.42
N LEU A 494 -14.17 13.17 4.74
CA LEU A 494 -15.34 12.65 5.45
C LEU A 494 -14.93 12.30 6.89
N ASN A 495 -15.45 13.05 7.85
CA ASN A 495 -15.26 12.83 9.27
C ASN A 495 -16.50 12.13 9.85
N ASN A 496 -16.36 10.86 10.24
CA ASN A 496 -17.37 10.20 11.05
C ASN A 496 -17.10 10.51 12.53
N ARG A 497 -18.00 11.25 13.18
CA ARG A 497 -17.85 11.66 14.59
C ARG A 497 -18.46 10.69 15.58
N GLU A 498 -19.23 9.72 15.11
CA GLU A 498 -20.06 8.86 15.94
C GLU A 498 -19.65 7.38 15.81
N ALA A 499 -19.39 6.74 16.96
CA ALA A 499 -19.06 5.32 17.05
C ALA A 499 -20.33 4.42 16.99
N ALA A 500 -21.22 4.71 16.05
CA ALA A 500 -22.49 3.98 15.90
C ALA A 500 -22.24 2.54 15.41
N ALA A 501 -22.87 1.56 16.08
CA ALA A 501 -22.75 0.15 15.71
C ALA A 501 -23.16 -0.08 14.24
N ASN A 502 -22.41 -0.93 13.53
CA ASN A 502 -22.61 -1.26 12.12
C ASN A 502 -22.54 -0.09 11.12
N ARG A 503 -22.05 1.08 11.52
CA ARG A 503 -21.92 2.24 10.63
C ARG A 503 -20.89 1.99 9.52
N MET A 504 -21.25 2.41 8.31
CA MET A 504 -20.38 2.42 7.13
C MET A 504 -20.18 3.87 6.71
N ASN A 505 -19.01 4.23 6.19
CA ASN A 505 -18.80 5.61 5.72
C ASN A 505 -19.41 5.78 4.32
N ILE A 506 -18.86 5.11 3.32
CA ILE A 506 -19.34 5.16 1.94
C ILE A 506 -19.87 3.78 1.53
N GLN A 507 -21.14 3.71 1.15
CA GLN A 507 -21.77 2.48 0.67
C GLN A 507 -22.21 2.65 -0.78
N LEU A 508 -21.64 1.82 -1.66
CA LEU A 508 -21.96 1.73 -3.08
C LEU A 508 -22.61 0.37 -3.35
N GLN A 509 -23.93 0.35 -3.55
CA GLN A 509 -24.69 -0.89 -3.72
C GLN A 509 -25.52 -0.87 -5.00
N HIS A 510 -25.42 -1.89 -5.86
CA HIS A 510 -26.05 -1.87 -7.18
C HIS A 510 -25.71 -0.60 -7.97
N VAL A 511 -24.42 -0.29 -8.11
CA VAL A 511 -23.96 0.87 -8.88
C VAL A 511 -23.11 0.43 -10.05
N VAL A 512 -23.09 1.26 -11.10
CA VAL A 512 -22.25 1.04 -12.28
C VAL A 512 -21.54 2.30 -12.73
N ASN A 513 -20.25 2.21 -13.08
CA ASN A 513 -19.46 3.37 -13.53
C ASN A 513 -19.47 4.52 -12.51
N CYS A 514 -19.33 4.20 -11.22
CA CYS A 514 -19.25 5.18 -10.12
C CYS A 514 -17.82 5.24 -9.57
N TRP A 515 -17.46 6.32 -8.88
CA TRP A 515 -16.12 6.47 -8.34
C TRP A 515 -16.04 7.23 -7.01
N VAL A 516 -14.99 6.91 -6.27
CA VAL A 516 -14.51 7.61 -5.08
C VAL A 516 -13.06 7.99 -5.38
N ARG A 517 -12.76 9.28 -5.36
CA ARG A 517 -11.44 9.78 -5.75
C ARG A 517 -11.05 10.99 -4.93
N ASP A 518 -9.83 11.06 -4.40
CA ASP A 518 -9.42 12.16 -3.50
C ASP A 518 -10.36 12.35 -2.32
N VAL A 519 -10.70 11.24 -1.69
CA VAL A 519 -11.48 11.29 -0.47
C VAL A 519 -10.57 10.90 0.67
N HIS A 520 -10.51 11.74 1.69
CA HIS A 520 -9.92 11.38 2.96
C HIS A 520 -11.05 10.95 3.89
N SER A 521 -11.19 9.66 4.17
CA SER A 521 -12.22 9.17 5.10
C SER A 521 -11.59 8.80 6.43
N PHE A 522 -12.13 9.38 7.51
CA PHE A 522 -11.65 9.20 8.87
C PHE A 522 -12.65 8.40 9.72
N MET A 523 -12.13 7.46 10.54
CA MET A 523 -12.87 6.70 11.55
C MET A 523 -14.05 5.89 11.03
N ALA A 524 -13.78 4.73 10.42
CA ALA A 524 -14.85 3.78 10.09
C ALA A 524 -15.25 2.92 11.30
N MET A 525 -16.52 2.48 11.35
CA MET A 525 -16.92 1.38 12.24
C MET A 525 -16.78 0.04 11.49
N ARG A 526 -17.52 -0.17 10.39
CA ARG A 526 -17.40 -1.35 9.53
C ARG A 526 -16.33 -1.18 8.46
N PHE A 527 -16.58 -0.27 7.52
CA PHE A 527 -15.68 -0.01 6.39
C PHE A 527 -15.70 1.46 5.95
N HIS A 528 -14.61 1.92 5.36
CA HIS A 528 -14.55 3.24 4.72
C HIS A 528 -15.33 3.26 3.41
N VAL A 529 -15.09 2.28 2.52
CA VAL A 529 -15.81 2.12 1.26
C VAL A 529 -16.25 0.67 1.09
N GLY A 530 -17.54 0.43 0.87
CA GLY A 530 -18.08 -0.88 0.53
C GLY A 530 -18.71 -0.87 -0.86
N VAL A 531 -18.30 -1.81 -1.70
CA VAL A 531 -18.81 -2.01 -3.06
C VAL A 531 -19.53 -3.36 -3.13
N GLN A 532 -20.85 -3.31 -3.33
CA GLN A 532 -21.75 -4.45 -3.18
C GLN A 532 -22.64 -4.59 -4.42
N PHE A 533 -22.78 -5.79 -4.99
CA PHE A 533 -23.58 -6.04 -6.21
C PHE A 533 -23.37 -4.99 -7.32
N SER A 534 -22.13 -4.54 -7.50
CA SER A 534 -21.81 -3.39 -8.35
C SER A 534 -20.78 -3.74 -9.42
N ALA A 535 -20.71 -2.95 -10.48
CA ALA A 535 -19.72 -3.16 -11.54
C ALA A 535 -19.02 -1.88 -11.98
N ASN A 536 -17.78 -2.00 -12.47
CA ASN A 536 -17.04 -0.88 -13.05
C ASN A 536 -16.90 0.31 -12.09
N VAL A 537 -16.51 0.05 -10.84
CA VAL A 537 -16.36 1.09 -9.80
C VAL A 537 -14.88 1.42 -9.61
N THR A 538 -14.53 2.69 -9.48
CA THR A 538 -13.15 3.12 -9.19
C THR A 538 -13.05 3.74 -7.80
N VAL A 539 -12.14 3.24 -6.97
CA VAL A 539 -11.74 3.85 -5.69
C VAL A 539 -10.26 4.15 -5.79
N ARG A 540 -9.87 5.41 -5.97
CA ARG A 540 -8.47 5.76 -6.16
C ARG A 540 -8.02 7.05 -5.53
N ASP A 541 -6.70 7.25 -5.45
CA ASP A 541 -6.11 8.54 -5.07
C ASP A 541 -6.58 9.02 -3.68
N SER A 542 -6.94 8.10 -2.78
CA SER A 542 -7.67 8.42 -1.54
C SER A 542 -6.92 7.99 -0.27
N TYR A 543 -7.34 8.54 0.87
CA TYR A 543 -6.79 8.24 2.20
C TYR A 543 -7.89 7.63 3.08
N PHE A 544 -7.60 6.47 3.67
CA PHE A 544 -8.51 5.77 4.57
C PHE A 544 -7.77 5.43 5.85
N ASN A 545 -8.08 6.13 6.94
CA ASN A 545 -7.38 5.92 8.19
C ASN A 545 -8.31 5.84 9.39
N ASP A 546 -7.86 4.95 10.29
CA ASP A 546 -8.40 4.71 11.60
C ASP A 546 -9.83 4.12 11.60
N ALA A 547 -10.07 3.29 12.60
CA ALA A 547 -11.37 2.69 12.84
C ALA A 547 -11.69 2.69 14.32
N TYR A 548 -12.99 2.72 14.64
CA TYR A 548 -13.45 2.61 16.02
C TYR A 548 -13.19 1.22 16.63
N ARG A 549 -13.10 0.18 15.80
CA ARG A 549 -12.86 -1.22 16.24
C ARG A 549 -12.07 -2.01 15.21
N HIS A 550 -11.34 -2.99 15.73
CA HIS A 550 -10.45 -3.89 14.99
C HIS A 550 -10.69 -5.38 15.35
N ASP A 551 -11.87 -5.68 15.91
CA ASP A 551 -12.29 -7.02 16.33
C ASP A 551 -12.72 -7.90 15.14
N GLY A 552 -13.06 -9.18 15.33
CA GLY A 552 -13.50 -10.11 14.27
C GLY A 552 -14.92 -9.87 13.70
N GLY A 553 -15.65 -8.85 14.12
CA GLY A 553 -17.06 -8.61 13.79
C GLY A 553 -17.33 -7.89 12.46
N GLY A 554 -16.37 -7.87 11.53
CA GLY A 554 -16.50 -7.13 10.27
C GLY A 554 -16.25 -5.62 10.42
N HIS A 555 -15.34 -5.25 11.33
CA HIS A 555 -14.96 -3.88 11.66
C HIS A 555 -13.58 -3.49 11.14
N GLY A 556 -13.39 -2.20 10.92
CA GLY A 556 -12.10 -1.60 10.57
C GLY A 556 -11.58 -1.97 9.19
N TYR A 557 -12.45 -2.08 8.18
CA TYR A 557 -12.03 -2.30 6.80
C TYR A 557 -11.79 -1.00 6.03
N GLY A 558 -10.81 -1.01 5.12
CA GLY A 558 -10.57 0.09 4.18
C GLY A 558 -11.59 0.05 3.05
N VAL A 559 -11.23 -0.65 1.97
CA VAL A 559 -12.12 -0.90 0.83
C VAL A 559 -12.54 -2.36 0.79
N LEU A 560 -13.86 -2.60 0.89
CA LEU A 560 -14.49 -3.90 0.78
C LEU A 560 -15.17 -4.06 -0.57
N VAL A 561 -14.75 -5.08 -1.33
CA VAL A 561 -15.40 -5.51 -2.58
C VAL A 561 -16.07 -6.86 -2.34
N THR A 562 -17.39 -6.90 -2.45
CA THR A 562 -18.17 -8.07 -2.00
C THR A 562 -19.42 -8.27 -2.83
N ASP A 563 -20.24 -9.28 -2.50
CA ASP A 563 -21.57 -9.44 -3.07
C ASP A 563 -21.53 -9.51 -4.62
N THR A 564 -20.72 -10.41 -5.20
CA THR A 564 -20.61 -10.60 -6.66
C THR A 564 -20.07 -9.36 -7.43
N SER A 565 -19.59 -8.33 -6.74
CA SER A 565 -19.12 -7.11 -7.42
C SER A 565 -18.01 -7.42 -8.43
N THR A 566 -18.15 -6.88 -9.64
CA THR A 566 -17.37 -7.28 -10.82
C THR A 566 -16.59 -6.09 -11.36
N HIS A 567 -15.30 -6.26 -11.66
CA HIS A 567 -14.48 -5.22 -12.32
C HIS A 567 -14.41 -3.90 -11.51
N VAL A 568 -14.10 -4.00 -10.22
CA VAL A 568 -13.81 -2.84 -9.35
C VAL A 568 -12.31 -2.53 -9.39
N LEU A 569 -11.93 -1.26 -9.56
CA LEU A 569 -10.55 -0.80 -9.47
C LEU A 569 -10.34 -0.11 -8.12
N VAL A 570 -9.42 -0.62 -7.31
CA VAL A 570 -8.95 0.01 -6.07
C VAL A 570 -7.47 0.34 -6.26
N ALA A 571 -7.15 1.59 -6.58
CA ALA A 571 -5.79 1.94 -6.99
C ALA A 571 -5.21 3.16 -6.31
N ASN A 572 -3.90 3.17 -6.08
CA ASN A 572 -3.20 4.36 -5.60
C ASN A 572 -3.79 4.96 -4.31
N ASN A 573 -4.28 4.14 -3.37
CA ASN A 573 -4.83 4.60 -2.09
C ASN A 573 -3.84 4.40 -0.95
N VAL A 574 -4.00 5.18 0.12
CA VAL A 574 -3.25 5.04 1.37
C VAL A 574 -4.20 4.57 2.47
N PHE A 575 -3.77 3.54 3.19
CA PHE A 575 -4.48 2.92 4.29
C PHE A 575 -3.63 2.94 5.57
N ARG A 576 -4.25 3.30 6.70
CA ARG A 576 -3.53 3.32 7.99
C ARG A 576 -4.40 2.90 9.17
N ASN A 577 -3.84 2.10 10.07
CA ASN A 577 -4.48 1.70 11.34
C ASN A 577 -5.85 1.03 11.12
N LEU A 578 -5.91 0.14 10.13
CA LEU A 578 -7.08 -0.65 9.76
C LEU A 578 -6.83 -2.13 10.05
N ARG A 579 -7.92 -2.91 10.11
CA ARG A 579 -7.85 -4.36 10.30
C ARG A 579 -7.56 -5.08 9.00
N HIS A 580 -8.38 -4.80 7.97
CA HIS A 580 -8.12 -5.22 6.60
C HIS A 580 -8.27 -4.00 5.69
N SER A 581 -7.17 -3.52 5.15
CA SER A 581 -7.13 -2.35 4.27
C SER A 581 -7.77 -2.61 2.92
N MET A 582 -7.46 -3.77 2.33
CA MET A 582 -7.96 -4.20 1.03
C MET A 582 -8.59 -5.58 1.21
N ILE A 583 -9.89 -5.69 0.99
CA ILE A 583 -10.63 -6.92 1.21
C ILE A 583 -11.57 -7.23 0.06
N TRP A 584 -11.58 -8.51 -0.35
CA TRP A 584 -12.55 -9.05 -1.28
C TRP A 584 -13.10 -10.39 -0.77
N LYS A 585 -14.40 -10.63 -1.00
CA LYS A 585 -15.11 -11.85 -0.59
C LYS A 585 -16.45 -11.99 -1.35
N GLU A 586 -17.24 -12.99 -1.00
CA GLU A 586 -18.61 -13.23 -1.52
C GLU A 586 -18.68 -13.17 -3.06
N GLY A 587 -17.85 -13.95 -3.73
CA GLY A 587 -17.86 -14.05 -5.20
C GLY A 587 -17.45 -12.78 -5.95
N ALA A 588 -16.87 -11.77 -5.29
CA ALA A 588 -16.24 -10.64 -5.97
C ALA A 588 -15.22 -11.14 -7.02
N ASN A 589 -15.25 -10.57 -8.22
CA ASN A 589 -14.46 -11.11 -9.32
C ASN A 589 -14.00 -10.09 -10.37
N GLY A 590 -12.91 -10.41 -11.06
CA GLY A 590 -12.30 -9.56 -12.08
C GLY A 590 -11.91 -8.16 -11.58
N SER A 591 -11.86 -7.94 -10.27
CA SER A 591 -11.50 -6.65 -9.67
C SER A 591 -9.98 -6.53 -9.55
N VAL A 592 -9.49 -5.29 -9.50
CA VAL A 592 -8.07 -4.93 -9.50
C VAL A 592 -7.76 -4.10 -8.26
N PHE A 593 -6.79 -4.54 -7.48
CA PHE A 593 -6.18 -3.76 -6.39
C PHE A 593 -4.76 -3.41 -6.81
N ALA A 594 -4.50 -2.15 -7.20
CA ALA A 594 -3.25 -1.77 -7.85
C ALA A 594 -2.51 -0.62 -7.13
N TYR A 595 -1.25 -0.84 -6.74
CA TYR A 595 -0.38 0.20 -6.19
C TYR A 595 -0.95 0.97 -4.99
N ASN A 596 -1.61 0.27 -4.08
CA ASN A 596 -2.04 0.83 -2.80
C ASN A 596 -0.95 0.66 -1.73
N TYR A 597 -0.94 1.55 -0.75
CA TYR A 597 -0.04 1.50 0.40
C TYR A 597 -0.83 1.29 1.69
N SER A 598 -0.51 0.24 2.43
CA SER A 598 -1.09 -0.04 3.76
C SER A 598 -0.01 -0.12 4.83
N ARG A 599 -0.29 0.46 5.99
CA ARG A 599 0.61 0.44 7.14
C ARG A 599 -0.13 0.48 8.48
N ASP A 600 0.60 0.15 9.52
CA ASP A 600 0.15 0.16 10.92
C ASP A 600 -1.12 -0.71 11.12
N GLY A 601 -1.22 -1.84 10.42
CA GLY A 601 -2.34 -2.75 10.52
C GLY A 601 -2.61 -3.17 11.97
N ASN A 602 -3.88 -3.17 12.35
CA ASN A 602 -4.32 -3.39 13.73
C ASN A 602 -5.45 -4.42 13.75
N GLN A 603 -5.21 -5.54 14.43
CA GLN A 603 -6.17 -6.64 14.58
C GLN A 603 -6.04 -7.20 15.99
N ASP A 604 -7.15 -7.23 16.72
CA ASP A 604 -7.18 -7.64 18.13
C ASP A 604 -6.56 -9.03 18.32
N GLY A 605 -5.50 -9.11 19.14
CA GLY A 605 -4.82 -10.35 19.48
C GLY A 605 -3.81 -10.88 18.45
N SER A 606 -3.61 -10.19 17.32
CA SER A 606 -2.58 -10.54 16.34
C SER A 606 -1.31 -9.70 16.54
N THR A 607 -0.14 -10.32 16.39
CA THR A 607 1.15 -9.61 16.37
C THR A 607 1.42 -8.92 15.02
N ILE A 608 0.82 -9.41 13.94
CA ILE A 608 0.88 -8.85 12.59
C ILE A 608 -0.52 -8.95 11.97
N ALA A 609 -1.21 -7.81 11.85
CA ALA A 609 -2.52 -7.74 11.23
C ALA A 609 -2.46 -8.03 9.72
N THR A 610 -3.58 -8.48 9.16
CA THR A 610 -3.71 -8.80 7.73
C THR A 610 -4.20 -7.59 6.94
N ASP A 611 -3.38 -6.94 6.13
CA ASP A 611 -3.83 -5.78 5.34
C ASP A 611 -4.63 -6.18 4.10
N ILE A 612 -4.11 -7.15 3.34
CA ILE A 612 -4.70 -7.65 2.10
C ILE A 612 -5.35 -8.99 2.44
N SER A 613 -6.68 -9.02 2.45
CA SER A 613 -7.46 -10.19 2.88
C SER A 613 -8.41 -10.68 1.79
N GLY A 614 -8.22 -11.91 1.35
CA GLY A 614 -9.30 -12.68 0.71
C GLY A 614 -10.12 -13.34 1.82
N HIS A 615 -11.27 -12.80 2.18
CA HIS A 615 -11.98 -13.15 3.44
C HIS A 615 -13.01 -14.29 3.28
N GLY A 616 -12.78 -15.20 2.34
CA GLY A 616 -13.63 -16.37 2.04
C GLY A 616 -14.78 -16.13 1.05
N ASP A 617 -15.75 -17.05 1.06
CA ASP A 617 -16.96 -17.04 0.24
C ASP A 617 -16.69 -16.98 -1.28
N TYR A 618 -15.66 -17.72 -1.72
CA TYR A 618 -15.40 -18.11 -3.11
C TYR A 618 -15.23 -16.95 -4.11
N ALA A 619 -14.60 -15.84 -3.70
CA ALA A 619 -14.20 -14.78 -4.63
C ALA A 619 -13.06 -15.22 -5.58
N PHE A 620 -13.08 -14.82 -6.85
CA PHE A 620 -12.27 -15.46 -7.89
C PHE A 620 -11.78 -14.50 -8.97
N ALA A 621 -10.70 -14.85 -9.66
CA ALA A 621 -10.16 -14.11 -10.80
C ALA A 621 -9.92 -12.60 -10.55
N ASN A 622 -9.56 -12.20 -9.32
CA ASN A 622 -9.16 -10.83 -9.02
C ASN A 622 -7.65 -10.63 -9.23
N LEU A 623 -7.22 -9.41 -9.56
CA LEU A 623 -5.81 -9.03 -9.67
C LEU A 623 -5.43 -8.14 -8.49
N ILE A 624 -4.35 -8.51 -7.80
CA ILE A 624 -3.77 -7.76 -6.70
C ILE A 624 -2.34 -7.47 -7.12
N GLU A 625 -2.03 -6.25 -7.53
CA GLU A 625 -0.72 -5.92 -8.09
C GLU A 625 -0.05 -4.66 -7.53
N GLY A 626 1.27 -4.69 -7.41
CA GLY A 626 2.06 -3.49 -7.08
C GLY A 626 1.80 -2.89 -5.69
N ASN A 627 1.05 -3.56 -4.82
CA ASN A 627 0.69 -3.01 -3.51
C ASN A 627 1.84 -3.17 -2.51
N ILE A 628 1.93 -2.24 -1.56
CA ILE A 628 2.82 -2.34 -0.40
C ILE A 628 1.96 -2.52 0.85
N ALA A 629 2.16 -3.64 1.55
CA ALA A 629 1.38 -4.02 2.73
C ALA A 629 2.27 -4.72 3.78
N GLN A 630 1.74 -4.95 4.99
CA GLN A 630 2.47 -5.64 6.06
C GLN A 630 2.23 -7.15 6.03
N ARG A 631 1.03 -7.61 5.62
CA ARG A 631 0.71 -9.04 5.46
C ARG A 631 -0.40 -9.29 4.44
N VAL A 632 -0.33 -10.44 3.75
CA VAL A 632 -1.37 -10.97 2.88
C VAL A 632 -1.90 -12.28 3.43
N HIS A 633 -3.21 -12.44 3.52
CA HIS A 633 -3.84 -13.71 3.89
C HIS A 633 -5.02 -13.99 2.97
N VAL A 634 -4.95 -15.10 2.25
CA VAL A 634 -5.96 -15.60 1.33
C VAL A 634 -6.70 -16.71 2.06
N SER A 635 -8.00 -16.50 2.28
CA SER A 635 -8.87 -17.30 3.15
C SER A 635 -8.52 -17.23 4.63
N ASP A 636 -8.48 -16.01 5.17
CA ASP A 636 -8.25 -15.81 6.60
C ASP A 636 -9.42 -16.24 7.49
N TYR A 637 -10.64 -16.36 6.94
CA TYR A 637 -11.86 -16.81 7.61
C TYR A 637 -12.98 -17.10 6.59
N TRP A 638 -14.02 -17.85 6.99
CA TRP A 638 -15.25 -18.13 6.21
C TRP A 638 -15.12 -19.00 4.93
N GLY A 639 -14.18 -19.96 4.90
CA GLY A 639 -14.09 -20.91 3.80
C GLY A 639 -13.17 -20.44 2.67
N PRO A 640 -13.07 -21.21 1.58
CA PRO A 640 -12.09 -20.99 0.52
C PRO A 640 -12.37 -19.74 -0.30
N ILE A 641 -11.28 -19.15 -0.78
CA ILE A 641 -11.30 -18.20 -1.88
C ILE A 641 -11.26 -19.00 -3.19
N GLY A 642 -12.05 -18.55 -4.16
CA GLY A 642 -12.18 -19.19 -5.46
C GLY A 642 -10.91 -19.08 -6.31
N PRO A 643 -10.86 -19.77 -7.46
CA PRO A 643 -9.63 -19.89 -8.25
C PRO A 643 -9.18 -18.58 -8.90
N HIS A 644 -7.94 -18.58 -9.38
CA HIS A 644 -7.42 -17.61 -10.34
C HIS A 644 -7.21 -16.17 -9.83
N ASN A 645 -7.30 -15.90 -8.52
CA ASN A 645 -6.81 -14.62 -8.04
C ASN A 645 -5.30 -14.56 -8.22
N THR A 646 -4.82 -13.41 -8.70
CA THR A 646 -3.46 -13.21 -9.18
C THR A 646 -2.80 -12.11 -8.38
N PHE A 647 -1.73 -12.46 -7.66
CA PHE A 647 -0.89 -11.58 -6.89
C PHE A 647 0.37 -11.29 -7.68
N LEU A 648 0.53 -10.08 -8.21
CA LEU A 648 1.63 -9.69 -9.09
C LEU A 648 2.44 -8.55 -8.47
N ARG A 649 3.74 -8.74 -8.24
CA ARG A 649 4.66 -7.65 -7.86
C ARG A 649 4.22 -6.84 -6.63
N ASN A 650 3.63 -7.48 -5.63
CA ASN A 650 3.33 -6.85 -4.34
C ASN A 650 4.53 -6.94 -3.40
N ARG A 651 4.69 -5.95 -2.52
CA ARG A 651 5.63 -5.97 -1.41
C ARG A 651 4.92 -6.25 -0.11
N VAL A 652 5.39 -7.28 0.60
CA VAL A 652 5.03 -7.57 1.98
C VAL A 652 6.18 -7.16 2.89
N THR A 653 5.90 -6.38 3.93
CA THR A 653 6.95 -5.77 4.75
C THR A 653 7.24 -6.50 6.06
N LEU A 654 6.26 -7.20 6.64
CA LEU A 654 6.41 -7.85 7.95
C LEU A 654 6.10 -9.36 7.93
N GLY A 655 4.89 -9.75 7.56
CA GLY A 655 4.41 -11.13 7.56
C GLY A 655 4.84 -11.89 6.30
N GLY A 656 3.88 -12.55 5.64
CA GLY A 656 4.07 -13.26 4.38
C GLY A 656 2.76 -13.32 3.60
N PHE A 657 2.68 -14.25 2.66
CA PHE A 657 1.49 -14.70 1.96
C PHE A 657 1.01 -16.02 2.56
N ASP A 658 -0.10 -15.98 3.29
CA ASP A 658 -0.75 -17.18 3.80
C ASP A 658 -1.89 -17.59 2.85
N ILE A 659 -1.86 -18.83 2.34
CA ILE A 659 -2.97 -19.44 1.58
C ILE A 659 -3.56 -20.54 2.44
N ALA A 660 -4.86 -20.44 2.74
CA ALA A 660 -5.50 -21.34 3.68
C ALA A 660 -6.91 -21.76 3.23
N ASP A 661 -7.50 -22.63 4.05
CA ASP A 661 -8.92 -22.95 4.09
C ASP A 661 -9.47 -23.61 2.82
N GLY A 662 -8.69 -24.52 2.23
CA GLY A 662 -9.10 -25.23 1.01
C GLY A 662 -9.02 -24.39 -0.26
N THR A 663 -8.32 -23.26 -0.24
CA THR A 663 -8.19 -22.36 -1.38
C THR A 663 -7.43 -23.03 -2.52
N VAL A 664 -7.90 -22.83 -3.76
CA VAL A 664 -7.37 -23.52 -4.95
C VAL A 664 -6.88 -22.54 -6.02
N ASP A 665 -5.86 -22.93 -6.79
CA ASP A 665 -5.48 -22.30 -8.06
C ASP A 665 -5.17 -20.78 -8.01
N GLN A 666 -4.55 -20.31 -6.93
CA GLN A 666 -4.06 -18.93 -6.84
C GLN A 666 -2.80 -18.73 -7.67
N ASN A 667 -2.54 -17.52 -8.18
CA ASN A 667 -1.31 -17.19 -8.89
C ASN A 667 -0.50 -16.17 -8.07
N ILE A 668 0.77 -16.44 -7.78
CA ILE A 668 1.66 -15.61 -6.97
C ILE A 668 2.95 -15.38 -7.75
N LEU A 669 3.07 -14.20 -8.37
CA LEU A 669 4.14 -13.87 -9.30
C LEU A 669 4.89 -12.58 -8.95
N GLY A 670 6.23 -12.61 -8.99
CA GLY A 670 7.04 -11.40 -8.91
C GLY A 670 6.96 -10.60 -7.60
N ASN A 671 6.30 -11.13 -6.57
CA ASN A 671 6.12 -10.45 -5.29
C ASN A 671 7.45 -10.41 -4.52
N GLU A 672 7.57 -9.51 -3.55
CA GLU A 672 8.73 -9.43 -2.69
C GLU A 672 8.37 -9.40 -1.20
N LEU A 673 9.17 -10.09 -0.38
CA LEU A 673 9.12 -10.04 1.07
C LEU A 673 10.37 -9.37 1.62
N VAL A 674 10.17 -8.28 2.38
CA VAL A 674 11.25 -7.53 3.03
C VAL A 674 11.68 -8.18 4.34
N SER A 675 10.75 -8.80 5.08
CA SER A 675 11.07 -9.44 6.36
C SER A 675 12.01 -10.63 6.18
N PRO A 676 13.16 -10.68 6.88
CA PRO A 676 14.09 -11.80 6.78
C PRO A 676 13.67 -13.01 7.63
N THR A 677 12.70 -12.86 8.54
CA THR A 677 12.33 -13.88 9.53
C THR A 677 11.01 -14.58 9.24
N SER A 678 10.14 -13.97 8.43
CA SER A 678 8.82 -14.52 8.12
C SER A 678 8.92 -15.47 6.93
N PRO A 679 8.20 -16.61 6.91
CA PRO A 679 8.10 -17.41 5.69
C PRO A 679 7.40 -16.60 4.60
N PHE A 680 7.87 -16.70 3.36
CA PHE A 680 7.30 -15.89 2.30
C PHE A 680 5.92 -16.37 1.85
N VAL A 681 5.82 -17.56 1.26
CA VAL A 681 4.55 -18.15 0.87
C VAL A 681 4.34 -19.40 1.72
N THR A 682 3.25 -19.41 2.46
CA THR A 682 2.77 -20.56 3.25
C THR A 682 1.46 -21.04 2.65
N THR A 683 1.31 -22.34 2.57
CA THR A 683 0.09 -22.97 2.05
C THR A 683 -0.27 -24.09 3.01
N ASP A 684 -1.50 -24.10 3.51
CA ASP A 684 -1.96 -25.20 4.35
C ASP A 684 -2.13 -26.49 3.53
N ALA A 685 -2.31 -27.61 4.23
CA ALA A 685 -2.39 -28.92 3.58
C ALA A 685 -3.68 -29.14 2.77
N THR A 686 -4.68 -28.27 2.92
CA THR A 686 -5.98 -28.38 2.23
C THR A 686 -6.02 -27.51 0.97
N SER A 687 -5.16 -26.50 0.88
CA SER A 687 -5.03 -25.60 -0.27
C SER A 687 -4.11 -26.19 -1.35
N THR A 688 -4.48 -26.05 -2.62
CA THR A 688 -3.77 -26.72 -3.74
C THR A 688 -3.68 -25.88 -5.01
N GLY A 689 -2.81 -26.27 -5.94
CA GLY A 689 -2.78 -25.69 -7.29
C GLY A 689 -2.17 -24.29 -7.41
N ALA A 690 -1.55 -23.74 -6.37
CA ALA A 690 -0.95 -22.41 -6.41
C ALA A 690 0.19 -22.31 -7.45
N PHE A 691 0.16 -21.30 -8.32
CA PHE A 691 1.23 -21.00 -9.27
C PHE A 691 2.19 -19.98 -8.66
N ILE A 692 3.38 -20.42 -8.24
CA ILE A 692 4.40 -19.55 -7.59
C ILE A 692 5.56 -19.31 -8.57
N HIS A 693 5.86 -18.06 -8.94
CA HIS A 693 6.92 -17.78 -9.93
C HIS A 693 7.57 -16.39 -9.78
N GLY A 694 8.90 -16.32 -9.70
CA GLY A 694 9.66 -15.07 -9.73
C GLY A 694 9.56 -14.23 -8.45
N ASN A 695 9.13 -14.80 -7.32
CA ASN A 695 8.96 -14.05 -6.08
C ASN A 695 10.29 -13.96 -5.30
N SER A 696 10.63 -12.80 -4.72
CA SER A 696 11.90 -12.53 -4.03
C SER A 696 11.76 -12.49 -2.50
N GLN A 697 12.62 -13.20 -1.77
CA GLN A 697 12.74 -13.14 -0.31
C GLN A 697 14.20 -13.05 0.11
N GLY A 698 14.59 -12.00 0.84
CA GLY A 698 15.96 -11.87 1.35
C GLY A 698 17.04 -11.87 0.24
N GLY A 699 16.68 -11.43 -0.97
CA GLY A 699 17.56 -11.45 -2.15
C GLY A 699 17.58 -12.76 -2.93
N VAL A 700 16.81 -13.78 -2.51
CA VAL A 700 16.67 -15.06 -3.22
C VAL A 700 15.35 -15.07 -3.99
N VAL A 701 15.42 -15.33 -5.30
CA VAL A 701 14.23 -15.41 -6.16
C VAL A 701 13.78 -16.85 -6.34
N GLN A 702 12.50 -17.10 -6.07
CA GLN A 702 11.81 -18.38 -6.22
C GLN A 702 11.27 -18.51 -7.64
N TRP A 703 11.97 -19.23 -8.51
CA TRP A 703 11.52 -19.53 -9.86
C TRP A 703 10.84 -20.89 -9.94
N ARG A 704 9.77 -20.95 -10.75
CA ARG A 704 9.15 -22.20 -11.18
C ARG A 704 9.67 -22.54 -12.58
N GLU A 705 10.12 -23.78 -12.76
CA GLU A 705 10.74 -24.36 -13.98
C GLU A 705 12.17 -23.86 -14.31
N THR A 706 12.84 -24.50 -15.29
CA THR A 706 14.19 -24.15 -15.81
C THR A 706 14.22 -22.91 -16.70
N ASN A 707 13.09 -22.20 -16.81
CA ASN A 707 12.96 -21.02 -17.64
C ASN A 707 13.06 -19.77 -16.75
N THR A 708 14.18 -19.06 -16.84
CA THR A 708 14.33 -17.70 -16.28
C THR A 708 13.49 -16.75 -17.12
N ALA A 709 12.18 -16.75 -16.92
CA ALA A 709 11.23 -15.92 -17.66
C ALA A 709 10.98 -14.61 -16.90
N THR A 710 10.94 -13.51 -17.64
CA THR A 710 10.55 -12.20 -17.13
C THR A 710 9.15 -12.24 -16.52
N VAL A 711 8.95 -11.58 -15.38
CA VAL A 711 7.62 -11.32 -14.84
C VAL A 711 7.02 -10.14 -15.61
N VAL A 712 5.76 -10.22 -16.03
CA VAL A 712 5.08 -9.10 -16.71
C VAL A 712 5.00 -7.87 -15.81
N ASP A 713 5.04 -6.67 -16.40
CA ASP A 713 5.05 -5.42 -15.62
C ASP A 713 3.73 -5.17 -14.90
N SER A 714 2.61 -5.41 -15.60
CA SER A 714 1.24 -5.33 -15.07
C SER A 714 0.31 -6.17 -15.95
N TYR A 715 -0.78 -6.66 -15.36
CA TYR A 715 -1.90 -7.26 -16.12
C TYR A 715 -3.06 -6.29 -16.35
N TYR A 716 -3.04 -5.11 -15.71
CA TYR A 716 -4.07 -4.09 -15.86
C TYR A 716 -3.61 -2.90 -16.72
N TYR A 717 -2.41 -2.38 -16.46
CA TYR A 717 -1.83 -1.24 -17.15
C TYR A 717 -0.96 -1.69 -18.33
N ASP A 718 -1.16 -1.06 -19.48
CA ASP A 718 -0.33 -1.24 -20.69
C ASP A 718 0.86 -0.27 -20.76
N ALA A 719 0.83 0.77 -19.92
CA ALA A 719 1.85 1.79 -19.76
C ALA A 719 1.89 2.30 -18.32
N THR A 720 2.90 3.11 -17.99
CA THR A 720 3.02 3.72 -16.68
C THR A 720 1.73 4.46 -16.28
N PRO A 721 1.16 4.21 -15.08
CA PRO A 721 -0.09 4.84 -14.64
C PRO A 721 -0.01 6.37 -14.61
N ASP A 722 -1.15 7.03 -14.83
CA ASP A 722 -1.26 8.50 -14.86
C ASP A 722 -0.82 9.19 -13.55
N TYR A 723 -0.90 8.47 -12.44
CA TYR A 723 -0.50 8.92 -11.11
C TYR A 723 0.96 8.59 -10.75
N TRP A 724 1.76 8.05 -11.67
CA TRP A 724 3.17 7.75 -11.43
C TRP A 724 4.04 9.01 -11.49
N ASN A 725 3.85 9.89 -10.52
CA ASN A 725 4.48 11.21 -10.42
C ASN A 725 5.73 11.23 -9.52
N ILE A 726 6.47 10.12 -9.49
CA ILE A 726 7.68 9.94 -8.68
C ILE A 726 8.86 9.54 -9.56
N ALA A 727 10.09 9.74 -9.05
CA ALA A 727 11.31 9.43 -9.80
C ALA A 727 11.60 7.92 -9.91
N ASP A 728 11.01 7.10 -9.03
CA ASP A 728 11.23 5.66 -8.98
C ASP A 728 10.63 4.94 -10.20
N PRO A 729 11.24 3.82 -10.65
CA PRO A 729 10.84 3.14 -11.88
C PRO A 729 9.45 2.51 -11.76
N TRP A 730 8.73 2.44 -12.88
CA TRP A 730 7.53 1.62 -13.02
C TRP A 730 7.84 0.36 -13.84
N PRO A 731 7.44 -0.84 -13.38
CA PRO A 731 6.98 -1.15 -12.02
C PRO A 731 8.14 -1.01 -11.01
N SER A 732 7.84 -0.72 -9.73
CA SER A 732 8.87 -0.50 -8.71
C SER A 732 9.25 -1.75 -7.89
N MET A 733 8.64 -2.89 -8.19
CA MET A 733 8.79 -4.15 -7.46
C MET A 733 8.92 -5.31 -8.43
N GLY A 734 9.75 -6.30 -8.12
CA GLY A 734 9.98 -7.45 -8.97
C GLY A 734 11.31 -8.16 -8.75
N PRO A 735 11.53 -9.33 -9.36
CA PRO A 735 12.78 -10.09 -9.25
C PRO A 735 14.02 -9.34 -9.78
N GLU A 736 13.84 -8.30 -10.59
CA GLU A 736 14.90 -7.44 -11.11
C GLU A 736 15.44 -6.43 -10.09
N TYR A 737 14.76 -6.23 -8.96
CA TYR A 737 15.15 -5.27 -7.92
C TYR A 737 15.45 -5.99 -6.60
N ALA A 738 16.28 -5.37 -5.77
CA ALA A 738 16.40 -5.80 -4.39
C ALA A 738 15.10 -5.46 -3.64
N ALA A 739 14.59 -6.40 -2.84
CA ALA A 739 13.34 -6.22 -2.11
C ALA A 739 13.39 -4.95 -1.24
N GLY A 740 12.35 -4.12 -1.30
CA GLY A 740 12.28 -2.89 -0.51
C GLY A 740 12.98 -1.67 -1.13
N THR A 741 13.57 -1.77 -2.33
CA THR A 741 14.41 -0.68 -2.88
C THR A 741 13.61 0.58 -3.24
N TYR A 742 12.55 0.44 -4.05
CA TYR A 742 11.81 1.57 -4.62
C TYR A 742 10.42 1.69 -4.00
N THR A 743 9.86 2.90 -4.00
CA THR A 743 8.54 3.19 -3.46
C THR A 743 7.44 3.13 -4.54
N ILE A 744 6.20 3.42 -4.14
CA ILE A 744 5.07 3.66 -5.05
C ILE A 744 4.48 5.05 -4.76
N PRO A 745 3.74 5.66 -5.71
CA PRO A 745 3.16 6.98 -5.49
C PRO A 745 2.32 7.09 -4.21
N ALA A 746 1.54 6.06 -3.86
CA ALA A 746 0.77 6.04 -2.61
C ALA A 746 1.64 6.15 -1.34
N GLN A 747 2.72 5.37 -1.26
CA GLN A 747 3.67 5.46 -0.14
C GLN A 747 4.41 6.80 -0.15
N HIS A 748 4.86 7.27 -1.32
CA HIS A 748 5.55 8.54 -1.44
C HIS A 748 4.68 9.72 -0.96
N ARG A 749 3.40 9.76 -1.35
CA ARG A 749 2.49 10.81 -0.86
C ARG A 749 2.27 10.75 0.64
N TRP A 750 2.23 9.54 1.20
CA TRP A 750 2.16 9.38 2.64
C TRP A 750 3.42 9.93 3.34
N GLU A 751 4.61 9.57 2.85
CA GLU A 751 5.89 9.95 3.45
C GLU A 751 6.19 11.45 3.33
N THR A 752 5.69 12.10 2.28
CA THR A 752 5.86 13.53 2.04
C THR A 752 4.74 14.38 2.66
N GLY A 753 3.69 13.77 3.22
CA GLY A 753 2.53 14.50 3.75
C GLY A 753 1.64 15.14 2.68
N ALA A 754 1.79 14.76 1.41
CA ALA A 754 1.01 15.28 0.28
C ALA A 754 -0.40 14.68 0.24
N MET A 755 -1.29 15.14 1.12
CA MET A 755 -2.66 14.61 1.31
C MET A 755 -3.68 15.07 0.24
N ASN A 756 -3.33 16.03 -0.62
CA ASN A 756 -4.21 16.58 -1.66
C ASN A 756 -3.78 16.07 -3.05
N LEU A 757 -4.65 15.36 -3.76
CA LEU A 757 -4.43 14.98 -5.16
C LEU A 757 -5.38 15.71 -6.13
N PHE A 758 -6.53 16.21 -5.66
CA PHE A 758 -7.48 16.99 -6.46
C PHE A 758 -7.56 18.42 -5.96
N GLY A 759 -6.42 19.09 -6.01
CA GLY A 759 -6.42 20.49 -6.40
C GLY A 759 -6.65 20.56 -7.91
N SER A 760 -7.91 20.65 -8.36
CA SER A 760 -8.20 21.21 -9.68
C SER A 760 -7.78 22.67 -9.66
N ALA A 761 -6.48 22.99 -9.78
CA ALA A 761 -5.97 24.37 -9.81
C ALA A 761 -6.85 25.32 -8.97
N VAL A 762 -7.18 24.93 -7.73
CA VAL A 762 -7.79 25.87 -6.80
C VAL A 762 -6.57 26.58 -6.31
N ALA A 763 -6.36 27.77 -6.85
CA ALA A 763 -5.20 28.59 -6.56
C ALA A 763 -4.88 28.53 -5.07
N ASP A 764 -3.60 28.36 -4.72
CA ASP A 764 -3.08 28.75 -3.41
C ASP A 764 -3.78 30.06 -3.03
N GLY A 765 -4.26 30.19 -1.80
CA GLY A 765 -4.98 31.40 -1.39
C GLY A 765 -4.23 32.64 -1.84
N ARG A 766 -4.77 33.35 -2.83
CA ARG A 766 -4.02 34.38 -3.55
C ARG A 766 -4.16 35.70 -2.81
N LEU A 767 -3.04 36.38 -2.60
CA LEU A 767 -3.02 37.80 -2.25
C LEU A 767 -3.56 38.57 -3.45
N VAL A 768 -4.76 39.12 -3.34
CA VAL A 768 -5.39 39.89 -4.43
C VAL A 768 -5.48 41.38 -4.13
N ASN A 769 -5.19 41.78 -2.90
CA ASN A 769 -5.19 43.19 -2.52
C ASN A 769 -4.27 43.47 -1.32
N LEU A 770 -3.63 44.64 -1.38
CA LEU A 770 -3.05 45.34 -0.24
C LEU A 770 -3.74 46.71 -0.10
N SER A 771 -4.10 47.11 1.11
CA SER A 771 -4.57 48.48 1.38
C SER A 771 -3.96 49.03 2.66
N THR A 772 -3.03 49.98 2.60
CA THR A 772 -2.38 50.51 3.81
C THR A 772 -2.79 51.92 4.11
N ARG A 773 -3.40 52.11 5.28
CA ARG A 773 -3.72 53.42 5.85
C ARG A 773 -2.61 53.85 6.79
N ALA A 774 -1.99 55.00 6.53
CA ALA A 774 -0.89 55.52 7.33
C ALA A 774 -0.73 57.05 7.18
N GLN A 775 0.21 57.62 7.93
CA GLN A 775 0.63 59.00 7.75
C GLN A 775 1.42 59.14 6.44
N VAL A 776 1.02 60.09 5.59
CA VAL A 776 1.69 60.46 4.35
C VAL A 776 2.34 61.84 4.53
N GLY A 777 3.63 61.95 4.18
CA GLY A 777 4.41 63.17 4.23
C GLY A 777 5.36 63.32 3.03
N ALA A 778 6.39 64.15 3.21
CA ALA A 778 7.45 64.38 2.22
C ALA A 778 8.72 63.61 2.59
N ASP A 779 9.66 63.50 1.65
CA ASP A 779 10.97 62.86 1.84
C ASP A 779 10.86 61.45 2.44
N ALA A 780 11.42 61.22 3.64
CA ALA A 780 11.39 59.93 4.31
C ALA A 780 9.98 59.47 4.71
N ASP A 781 9.03 60.41 4.81
CA ASP A 781 7.64 60.17 5.23
C ASP A 781 6.68 59.89 4.05
N VAL A 782 7.19 59.78 2.82
CA VAL A 782 6.42 59.25 1.68
C VAL A 782 6.00 57.82 2.00
N LEU A 783 4.71 57.51 1.80
CA LEU A 783 4.17 56.17 1.99
C LEU A 783 4.51 55.33 0.76
N ILE A 784 5.25 54.25 0.94
CA ILE A 784 5.73 53.42 -0.16
C ILE A 784 5.16 52.02 -0.01
N ALA A 785 4.32 51.59 -0.95
CA ALA A 785 3.91 50.19 -1.08
C ALA A 785 4.87 49.46 -2.02
N GLY A 786 5.45 48.35 -1.57
CA GLY A 786 6.22 47.43 -2.40
C GLY A 786 5.40 46.21 -2.77
N PHE A 787 5.63 45.63 -3.94
CA PHE A 787 5.02 44.36 -4.32
C PHE A 787 5.87 43.59 -5.34
N VAL A 788 5.70 42.27 -5.35
CA VAL A 788 6.35 41.36 -6.29
C VAL A 788 5.31 40.56 -7.05
N ILE A 789 5.41 40.58 -8.37
CA ILE A 789 4.68 39.68 -9.26
C ILE A 789 5.61 38.48 -9.54
N GLY A 790 5.26 37.31 -9.00
CA GLY A 790 5.92 36.04 -9.29
C GLY A 790 5.21 35.26 -10.41
N GLY A 791 5.82 34.16 -10.85
CA GLY A 791 5.31 33.34 -11.96
C GLY A 791 5.83 33.81 -13.32
N GLU A 792 5.17 33.39 -14.40
CA GLU A 792 5.64 33.59 -15.78
C GLU A 792 4.86 34.69 -16.53
N GLY A 793 3.63 34.99 -16.10
CA GLY A 793 2.70 35.85 -16.82
C GLY A 793 2.56 37.27 -16.23
N PRO A 794 2.25 38.29 -17.06
CA PRO A 794 2.00 39.65 -16.59
C PRO A 794 0.66 39.79 -15.87
N ARG A 795 0.60 40.71 -14.90
CA ARG A 795 -0.62 41.05 -14.14
C ARG A 795 -1.03 42.50 -14.33
N SER A 796 -2.32 42.72 -14.50
CA SER A 796 -2.94 44.04 -14.47
C SER A 796 -3.24 44.41 -13.03
N LEU A 797 -2.76 45.56 -12.57
CA LEU A 797 -2.97 46.06 -11.22
C LEU A 797 -3.69 47.42 -11.26
N LEU A 798 -4.70 47.56 -10.41
CA LEU A 798 -5.31 48.85 -10.07
C LEU A 798 -4.62 49.40 -8.82
N LEU A 799 -3.95 50.53 -8.97
CA LEU A 799 -3.22 51.23 -7.92
C LEU A 799 -3.97 52.50 -7.56
N ARG A 800 -4.18 52.77 -6.27
CA ARG A 800 -4.92 53.94 -5.80
C ARG A 800 -4.19 54.64 -4.66
N GLY A 801 -4.19 55.97 -4.71
CA GLY A 801 -3.71 56.84 -3.64
C GLY A 801 -4.85 57.74 -3.20
N ILE A 802 -5.44 57.43 -2.05
CA ILE A 802 -6.65 58.09 -1.55
C ILE A 802 -6.29 59.10 -0.47
N GLY A 803 -6.68 60.35 -0.71
CA GLY A 803 -6.62 61.45 0.24
C GLY A 803 -8.04 61.95 0.53
N PRO A 804 -8.62 62.82 -0.31
CA PRO A 804 -9.99 63.34 -0.10
C PRO A 804 -11.07 62.27 0.04
N GLY A 805 -10.99 61.17 -0.72
CA GLY A 805 -11.95 60.06 -0.64
C GLY A 805 -12.01 59.40 0.74
N LEU A 806 -10.94 59.48 1.53
CA LEU A 806 -10.87 58.94 2.88
C LEU A 806 -11.68 59.80 3.89
N GLY A 807 -11.96 61.06 3.55
CA GLY A 807 -12.80 61.97 4.36
C GLY A 807 -14.27 61.53 4.47
N ALA A 808 -14.70 60.52 3.72
CA ALA A 808 -15.99 59.86 3.93
C ALA A 808 -16.01 58.96 5.19
N PHE A 809 -14.83 58.55 5.67
CA PHE A 809 -14.65 57.63 6.79
C PHE A 809 -13.95 58.28 7.99
N LEU A 810 -13.15 59.33 7.75
CA LEU A 810 -12.39 60.08 8.74
C LEU A 810 -12.75 61.58 8.69
N ASP A 811 -12.25 62.38 9.65
CA ASP A 811 -12.37 63.84 9.58
C ASP A 811 -11.61 64.36 8.34
N PRO A 812 -12.29 65.03 7.36
CA PRO A 812 -11.64 65.55 6.16
C PRO A 812 -10.50 66.54 6.42
N ALA A 813 -10.43 67.17 7.60
CA ALA A 813 -9.31 68.04 7.97
C ALA A 813 -8.01 67.28 8.27
N THR A 814 -8.07 65.95 8.43
CA THR A 814 -6.94 65.10 8.85
C THR A 814 -6.32 64.30 7.71
N VAL A 815 -6.96 64.26 6.54
CA VAL A 815 -6.54 63.47 5.37
C VAL A 815 -5.66 64.30 4.42
N VAL A 816 -4.89 63.62 3.56
CA VAL A 816 -4.15 64.28 2.48
C VAL A 816 -5.14 65.00 1.56
N ALA A 817 -4.96 66.31 1.35
CA ALA A 817 -5.89 67.12 0.56
C ALA A 817 -5.75 66.94 -0.96
N ASP A 818 -4.56 66.56 -1.43
CA ASP A 818 -4.23 66.36 -2.85
C ASP A 818 -3.10 65.32 -2.93
N ALA A 819 -3.44 64.13 -3.44
CA ALA A 819 -2.59 62.95 -3.48
C ALA A 819 -1.92 62.80 -4.85
N THR A 820 -0.62 62.50 -4.84
CA THR A 820 0.16 62.11 -6.01
C THR A 820 0.62 60.67 -5.86
N LEU A 821 0.36 59.85 -6.89
CA LEU A 821 0.73 58.43 -6.93
C LEU A 821 1.75 58.20 -8.05
N THR A 822 2.92 57.63 -7.72
CA THR A 822 3.96 57.32 -8.71
C THR A 822 4.39 55.85 -8.60
N LEU A 823 4.34 55.13 -9.72
CA LEU A 823 4.76 53.74 -9.87
C LEU A 823 6.20 53.67 -10.39
N PHE A 824 7.03 52.86 -9.75
CA PHE A 824 8.42 52.59 -10.11
C PHE A 824 8.64 51.09 -10.40
N GLY A 825 9.52 50.81 -11.35
CA GLY A 825 10.11 49.49 -11.58
C GLY A 825 11.64 49.54 -11.44
N ALA A 826 12.32 48.47 -11.84
CA ALA A 826 13.78 48.36 -11.71
C ALA A 826 14.56 49.49 -12.41
N ASP A 827 14.05 50.01 -13.53
CA ASP A 827 14.71 51.03 -14.36
C ASP A 827 14.27 52.47 -14.05
N GLY A 828 13.42 52.69 -13.03
CA GLY A 828 12.94 54.01 -12.61
C GLY A 828 11.42 54.17 -12.70
N GLU A 829 10.97 55.43 -12.83
CA GLU A 829 9.54 55.79 -12.89
C GLU A 829 8.86 55.20 -14.13
N LEU A 830 7.73 54.51 -13.93
CA LEU A 830 6.91 53.92 -14.98
C LEU A 830 5.66 54.75 -15.30
N ALA A 831 5.00 55.27 -14.26
CA ALA A 831 3.78 56.06 -14.40
C ALA A 831 3.54 56.95 -13.17
N THR A 832 2.89 58.09 -13.36
CA THR A 832 2.45 58.97 -12.27
C THR A 832 1.05 59.50 -12.53
N ASN A 833 0.32 59.79 -11.47
CA ASN A 833 -0.99 60.43 -11.52
C ASN A 833 -1.24 61.31 -10.28
N ASP A 834 -1.64 62.55 -10.53
CA ASP A 834 -2.33 63.45 -9.61
C ASP A 834 -3.69 63.80 -10.23
N ASP A 835 -4.80 63.58 -9.52
CA ASP A 835 -6.19 63.70 -9.99
C ASP A 835 -6.68 62.58 -10.95
N TRP A 836 -7.16 61.47 -10.37
CA TRP A 836 -7.63 60.26 -11.07
C TRP A 836 -8.66 60.51 -12.18
N SER A 837 -9.55 61.49 -11.98
CA SER A 837 -10.67 61.78 -12.89
C SER A 837 -10.23 62.50 -14.18
N THR A 838 -9.00 63.03 -14.22
CA THR A 838 -8.44 63.71 -15.40
C THR A 838 -7.56 62.80 -16.26
N ALA A 839 -7.27 61.59 -15.77
CA ALA A 839 -6.46 60.60 -16.47
C ALA A 839 -7.16 60.06 -17.73
N PRO A 840 -6.41 59.72 -18.81
CA PRO A 840 -6.99 59.10 -20.02
C PRO A 840 -7.76 57.80 -19.75
N GLN A 841 -7.42 57.08 -18.67
CA GLN A 841 -8.04 55.81 -18.28
C GLN A 841 -9.14 55.96 -17.22
N ALA A 842 -9.59 57.17 -16.89
CA ALA A 842 -10.52 57.42 -15.76
C ALA A 842 -11.80 56.57 -15.81
N ALA A 843 -12.42 56.41 -16.99
CA ALA A 843 -13.61 55.56 -17.14
C ALA A 843 -13.32 54.08 -16.87
N THR A 844 -12.21 53.55 -17.40
CA THR A 844 -11.78 52.16 -17.19
C THR A 844 -11.40 51.92 -15.73
N ILE A 845 -10.71 52.87 -15.11
CA ILE A 845 -10.36 52.84 -13.68
C ILE A 845 -11.63 52.77 -12.82
N ALA A 846 -12.63 53.62 -13.10
CA ALA A 846 -13.90 53.61 -12.36
C ALA A 846 -14.65 52.27 -12.50
N THR A 847 -14.74 51.73 -13.73
CA THR A 847 -15.34 50.41 -13.97
C THR A 847 -14.59 49.31 -13.23
N ARG A 848 -13.26 49.28 -13.35
CA ARG A 848 -12.46 48.20 -12.76
C ARG A 848 -12.43 48.27 -11.24
N ALA A 849 -12.41 49.47 -10.66
CA ALA A 849 -12.55 49.68 -9.23
C ALA A 849 -13.87 49.08 -8.69
N ALA A 850 -14.99 49.32 -9.39
CA ALA A 850 -16.28 48.76 -9.00
C ALA A 850 -16.30 47.22 -9.07
N GLU A 851 -15.73 46.62 -10.11
CA GLU A 851 -15.62 45.16 -10.26
C GLU A 851 -14.75 44.51 -9.16
N LEU A 852 -13.74 45.24 -8.68
CA LEU A 852 -12.83 44.80 -7.63
C LEU A 852 -13.37 45.06 -6.21
N GLY A 853 -14.51 45.73 -6.09
CA GLY A 853 -15.13 46.09 -4.80
C GLY A 853 -14.50 47.31 -4.13
N ALA A 854 -13.67 48.08 -4.84
CA ALA A 854 -13.15 49.35 -4.36
C ALA A 854 -14.27 50.41 -4.33
N PHE A 855 -14.35 51.19 -3.24
CA PHE A 855 -15.35 52.25 -3.14
C PHE A 855 -15.10 53.34 -4.19
N ALA A 856 -16.18 53.96 -4.67
CA ALA A 856 -16.13 54.99 -5.71
C ALA A 856 -15.39 56.25 -5.23
N LEU A 857 -14.56 56.82 -6.10
CA LEU A 857 -13.97 58.15 -5.91
C LEU A 857 -14.89 59.20 -6.54
N GLU A 858 -14.98 60.36 -5.91
CA GLU A 858 -15.75 61.48 -6.43
C GLU A 858 -15.02 62.09 -7.63
N SER A 859 -15.76 62.40 -8.71
CA SER A 859 -15.17 63.05 -9.88
C SER A 859 -14.67 64.45 -9.51
N GLY A 860 -13.43 64.78 -9.86
CA GLY A 860 -12.78 66.04 -9.49
C GLY A 860 -12.20 66.07 -8.08
N SER A 861 -12.16 64.94 -7.35
CA SER A 861 -11.38 64.84 -6.12
C SER A 861 -9.88 64.81 -6.40
N GLY A 862 -9.08 65.30 -5.45
CA GLY A 862 -7.61 65.21 -5.45
C GLY A 862 -7.08 63.81 -5.10
N ASP A 863 -7.84 62.75 -5.35
CA ASP A 863 -7.37 61.37 -5.22
C ASP A 863 -6.62 60.96 -6.49
N ALA A 864 -5.71 59.99 -6.39
CA ALA A 864 -4.95 59.47 -7.52
C ALA A 864 -5.24 57.99 -7.80
N ALA A 865 -5.21 57.58 -9.06
CA ALA A 865 -5.32 56.17 -9.43
C ALA A 865 -4.61 55.86 -10.76
N LEU A 866 -4.06 54.66 -10.87
CA LEU A 866 -3.40 54.12 -12.05
C LEU A 866 -3.91 52.70 -12.32
N LEU A 867 -4.05 52.34 -13.59
CA LEU A 867 -4.23 50.97 -14.04
C LEU A 867 -3.03 50.61 -14.93
N ALA A 868 -2.26 49.61 -14.52
CA ALA A 868 -1.02 49.22 -15.20
C ALA A 868 -0.94 47.70 -15.35
N THR A 869 -0.49 47.22 -16.50
CA THR A 869 -0.13 45.81 -16.71
C THR A 869 1.37 45.67 -16.61
N LEU A 870 1.83 44.81 -15.71
CA LEU A 870 3.22 44.68 -15.30
C LEU A 870 3.69 43.23 -15.46
N ASP A 871 4.89 43.05 -15.99
CA ASP A 871 5.54 41.74 -16.10
C ASP A 871 6.01 41.24 -14.72
N PRO A 872 6.29 39.94 -14.54
CA PRO A 872 6.90 39.42 -13.32
C PRO A 872 8.15 40.21 -12.90
N GLY A 873 8.21 40.61 -11.63
CA GLY A 873 9.24 41.49 -11.10
C GLY A 873 8.82 42.24 -9.84
N SER A 874 9.76 43.05 -9.33
CA SER A 874 9.58 43.88 -8.12
C SER A 874 9.27 45.33 -8.48
N TYR A 875 8.29 45.92 -7.80
CA TYR A 875 7.81 47.27 -8.07
C TYR A 875 7.53 48.01 -6.76
N THR A 876 7.55 49.34 -6.81
CA THR A 876 7.09 50.20 -5.70
C THR A 876 6.12 51.26 -6.18
N VAL A 877 5.19 51.64 -5.32
CA VAL A 877 4.23 52.71 -5.56
C VAL A 877 4.33 53.70 -4.41
N HIS A 878 4.57 54.95 -4.75
CA HIS A 878 4.81 56.03 -3.82
C HIS A 878 3.57 56.91 -3.77
N LEU A 879 3.01 57.08 -2.57
CA LEU A 879 1.93 58.01 -2.28
C LEU A 879 2.51 59.20 -1.50
N ALA A 880 2.37 60.39 -2.08
CA ALA A 880 2.79 61.65 -1.48
C ALA A 880 1.65 62.68 -1.55
N GLY A 881 1.67 63.69 -0.68
CA GLY A 881 0.78 64.84 -0.78
C GLY A 881 1.41 65.97 -1.59
N LYS A 882 0.69 66.53 -2.56
CA LYS A 882 1.19 67.56 -3.49
C LYS A 882 1.59 68.87 -2.80
N ALA A 883 0.90 69.23 -1.72
CA ALA A 883 1.11 70.48 -0.99
C ALA A 883 0.83 70.35 0.54
N GLY A 884 1.20 69.22 1.15
CA GLY A 884 1.01 68.97 2.58
C GLY A 884 1.00 67.48 2.92
N GLY A 885 0.93 67.14 4.20
CA GLY A 885 0.81 65.76 4.69
C GLY A 885 -0.50 65.53 5.44
N GLY A 886 -0.80 64.26 5.72
CA GLY A 886 -2.03 63.84 6.40
C GLY A 886 -2.20 62.33 6.33
N LEU A 887 -3.35 61.83 6.79
CA LEU A 887 -3.68 60.41 6.62
C LEU A 887 -4.00 60.13 5.15
N GLY A 888 -3.36 59.11 4.60
CA GLY A 888 -3.63 58.62 3.25
C GLY A 888 -3.82 57.11 3.25
N LEU A 889 -4.44 56.61 2.19
CA LEU A 889 -4.64 55.19 1.95
C LEU A 889 -4.05 54.83 0.58
N ILE A 890 -3.02 53.98 0.58
CA ILE A 890 -2.47 53.39 -0.64
C ILE A 890 -3.09 52.01 -0.84
N GLU A 891 -3.62 51.74 -2.04
CA GLU A 891 -4.24 50.46 -2.35
C GLU A 891 -3.68 49.88 -3.64
N LEU A 892 -3.58 48.56 -3.67
CA LEU A 892 -3.16 47.76 -4.79
C LEU A 892 -4.13 46.61 -4.94
N TYR A 893 -4.78 46.50 -6.10
CA TYR A 893 -5.70 45.42 -6.41
C TYR A 893 -5.21 44.64 -7.62
N ASP A 894 -5.21 43.31 -7.52
CA ASP A 894 -5.07 42.44 -8.68
C ASP A 894 -6.32 42.58 -9.58
N ALA A 895 -6.13 43.20 -10.74
CA ALA A 895 -7.17 43.47 -11.71
C ALA A 895 -7.25 42.40 -12.82
N GLY A 896 -6.63 41.23 -12.64
CA GLY A 896 -6.59 40.14 -13.61
C GLY A 896 -5.32 40.16 -14.48
N GLY A 897 -5.25 39.33 -15.51
CA GLY A 897 -4.09 39.23 -16.39
C GLY A 897 -3.86 37.80 -16.82
N ASP A 898 -2.60 37.43 -17.02
CA ASP A 898 -2.21 36.04 -17.21
C ASP A 898 -2.20 35.32 -15.85
N ASP A 899 -2.96 34.23 -15.74
CA ASP A 899 -3.10 33.48 -14.49
C ASP A 899 -1.86 32.63 -14.13
N THR A 900 -0.85 32.58 -15.00
CA THR A 900 0.48 32.07 -14.66
C THR A 900 1.32 33.04 -13.83
N GLY A 901 0.86 34.28 -13.64
CA GLY A 901 1.44 35.28 -12.74
C GLY A 901 0.60 35.50 -11.46
N ARG A 902 1.24 35.88 -10.35
CA ARG A 902 0.54 36.21 -9.09
C ARG A 902 1.32 37.16 -8.20
N LEU A 903 0.64 37.90 -7.34
CA LEU A 903 1.28 38.64 -6.25
C LEU A 903 1.79 37.65 -5.19
N VAL A 904 3.08 37.69 -4.90
CA VAL A 904 3.72 36.77 -3.92
C VAL A 904 4.20 37.50 -2.66
N ASN A 905 4.37 38.81 -2.75
CA ASN A 905 4.76 39.68 -1.64
C ASN A 905 4.09 41.04 -1.81
N ILE A 906 3.58 41.59 -0.70
CA ILE A 906 3.10 42.95 -0.57
C ILE A 906 3.70 43.57 0.70
N SER A 907 4.19 44.80 0.59
CA SER A 907 4.80 45.51 1.71
C SER A 907 4.41 46.97 1.74
N THR A 908 4.53 47.61 2.91
CA THR A 908 4.41 49.05 3.05
C THR A 908 5.45 49.60 4.01
N ARG A 909 6.22 50.57 3.55
CA ARG A 909 7.09 51.42 4.37
C ARG A 909 6.43 52.77 4.61
N GLY A 910 6.37 53.20 5.86
CA GLY A 910 5.83 54.51 6.22
C GLY A 910 6.07 54.87 7.68
N ARG A 911 5.69 56.09 8.07
CA ARG A 911 5.74 56.53 9.47
C ARG A 911 4.56 55.95 10.23
N VAL A 912 4.85 55.19 11.28
CA VAL A 912 3.92 54.72 12.29
C VAL A 912 3.79 55.80 13.36
N GLY A 913 2.57 56.24 13.62
CA GLY A 913 2.24 57.16 14.71
C GLY A 913 1.17 56.60 15.64
N ASN A 914 0.65 57.44 16.52
CA ASN A 914 -0.34 57.03 17.51
C ASN A 914 -1.81 57.20 17.06
N GLY A 915 -2.72 56.45 17.67
CA GLY A 915 -4.17 56.58 17.45
C GLY A 915 -4.57 56.32 16.00
N LEU A 916 -5.13 57.32 15.31
CA LEU A 916 -5.43 57.18 13.87
C LEU A 916 -4.16 57.12 13.01
N ALA A 917 -2.98 57.50 13.49
CA ALA A 917 -1.74 57.43 12.70
C ALA A 917 -1.01 56.07 12.77
N VAL A 918 -1.57 55.07 13.48
CA VAL A 918 -1.09 53.68 13.43
C VAL A 918 -1.14 53.16 11.99
N MET A 919 -0.11 52.41 11.58
CA MET A 919 -0.07 51.83 10.23
C MET A 919 -0.94 50.57 10.18
N VAL A 920 -1.90 50.56 9.25
CA VAL A 920 -2.88 49.48 9.13
C VAL A 920 -2.95 48.96 7.69
N PRO A 921 -2.13 47.95 7.34
CA PRO A 921 -2.30 47.17 6.12
C PRO A 921 -3.51 46.23 6.20
N GLY A 922 -4.42 46.38 5.23
CA GLY A 922 -5.48 45.45 4.89
C GLY A 922 -4.98 44.40 3.90
N ILE A 923 -5.38 43.15 4.13
CA ILE A 923 -4.97 41.98 3.38
C ILE A 923 -6.24 41.26 2.94
N VAL A 924 -6.35 40.95 1.64
CA VAL A 924 -7.45 40.13 1.13
C VAL A 924 -6.89 38.85 0.55
N VAL A 925 -7.29 37.73 1.15
CA VAL A 925 -7.03 36.38 0.66
C VAL A 925 -8.27 35.90 -0.09
N ARG A 926 -8.09 35.44 -1.33
CA ARG A 926 -9.17 34.86 -2.14
C ARG A 926 -8.83 33.43 -2.55
N GLU A 927 -9.81 32.77 -3.16
CA GLU A 927 -9.70 31.45 -3.80
C GLU A 927 -9.60 30.28 -2.82
N SER A 928 -8.72 30.36 -1.81
CA SER A 928 -8.57 29.36 -0.76
C SER A 928 -7.94 29.94 0.52
N SER A 929 -7.60 29.08 1.49
CA SER A 929 -6.72 29.43 2.61
C SER A 929 -5.31 29.78 2.12
N ALA A 930 -4.64 30.71 2.80
CA ALA A 930 -3.26 31.10 2.54
C ALA A 930 -2.42 30.97 3.81
N ARG A 931 -1.23 30.39 3.69
CA ARG A 931 -0.17 30.47 4.70
C ARG A 931 0.62 31.76 4.45
N LEU A 932 0.68 32.62 5.45
CA LEU A 932 1.26 33.95 5.36
C LEU A 932 2.38 34.13 6.37
N LEU A 933 3.52 34.66 5.91
CA LEU A 933 4.52 35.27 6.79
C LEU A 933 4.24 36.77 6.83
N ILE A 934 3.94 37.31 8.02
CA ILE A 934 3.69 38.74 8.24
C ILE A 934 4.76 39.28 9.18
N ARG A 935 5.37 40.41 8.81
CA ARG A 935 6.48 41.03 9.58
C ARG A 935 6.26 42.52 9.79
N GLY A 936 6.58 43.01 10.98
CA GLY A 936 6.63 44.42 11.35
C GLY A 936 8.07 44.79 11.73
N ILE A 937 8.71 45.64 10.92
CA ILE A 937 10.15 45.82 10.92
C ILE A 937 10.49 47.27 11.24
N GLY A 938 11.22 47.49 12.33
CA GLY A 938 11.67 48.79 12.82
C GLY A 938 13.19 48.80 13.04
N PRO A 939 13.70 48.17 14.11
CA PRO A 939 15.14 48.11 14.41
C PRO A 939 16.01 47.59 13.26
N GLU A 940 15.58 46.54 12.55
CA GLU A 940 16.37 45.96 11.45
C GLU A 940 16.56 46.94 10.27
N LEU A 941 15.78 48.02 10.18
CA LEU A 941 16.01 49.08 9.19
C LEU A 941 17.33 49.82 9.41
N VAL A 942 17.83 49.87 10.65
CA VAL A 942 19.14 50.47 10.96
C VAL A 942 20.26 49.59 10.41
N GLU A 943 20.21 48.28 10.70
CA GLU A 943 21.26 47.33 10.37
C GLU A 943 21.25 46.96 8.88
N SER A 944 20.08 46.63 8.33
CA SER A 944 19.96 46.15 6.95
C SER A 944 19.88 47.27 5.91
N PHE A 945 19.44 48.49 6.29
CA PHE A 945 19.19 49.57 5.33
C PHE A 945 19.81 50.94 5.70
N GLY A 946 20.53 51.03 6.83
CA GLY A 946 21.32 52.21 7.19
C GLY A 946 20.51 53.42 7.66
N PHE A 947 19.27 53.21 8.14
CA PHE A 947 18.48 54.27 8.76
C PHE A 947 19.11 54.75 10.07
N ALA A 948 18.88 56.01 10.46
CA ALA A 948 19.28 56.46 11.79
C ALA A 948 18.32 55.87 12.84
N ALA A 949 18.85 55.40 13.96
CA ALA A 949 18.05 54.80 15.03
C ALA A 949 16.98 55.76 15.63
N SER A 950 17.15 57.08 15.48
CA SER A 950 16.15 58.08 15.87
C SER A 950 14.93 58.15 14.96
N ASP A 951 15.01 57.56 13.77
CA ASP A 951 14.04 57.74 12.70
C ASP A 951 13.14 56.52 12.51
N VAL A 952 13.52 55.36 13.08
CA VAL A 952 12.80 54.08 12.95
C VAL A 952 11.88 53.84 14.16
N LEU A 953 10.85 53.00 13.98
CA LEU A 953 10.04 52.51 15.09
C LEU A 953 10.91 51.64 15.99
N ALA A 954 10.96 51.94 17.29
CA ALA A 954 11.95 51.34 18.18
C ALA A 954 11.57 49.91 18.56
N ASP A 955 10.28 49.63 18.72
CA ASP A 955 9.79 48.36 19.26
C ASP A 955 8.41 48.00 18.66
N PRO A 956 8.38 47.47 17.42
CA PRO A 956 7.15 47.18 16.68
C PRO A 956 6.36 45.99 17.27
N VAL A 957 5.08 46.23 17.59
CA VAL A 957 4.09 45.19 17.87
C VAL A 957 3.19 44.96 16.65
N LEU A 958 3.07 43.71 16.21
CA LEU A 958 2.24 43.30 15.08
C LEU A 958 0.98 42.57 15.56
N THR A 959 -0.20 43.12 15.24
CA THR A 959 -1.50 42.50 15.55
C THR A 959 -2.31 42.21 14.28
N LEU A 960 -2.74 40.97 14.08
CA LEU A 960 -3.60 40.54 12.98
C LEU A 960 -5.05 40.37 13.44
N ARG A 961 -6.00 40.96 12.72
CA ARG A 961 -7.44 40.85 12.97
C ARG A 961 -8.22 40.42 11.74
N ASP A 962 -9.34 39.76 11.96
CA ASP A 962 -10.28 39.35 10.90
C ASP A 962 -11.28 40.46 10.53
N SER A 963 -12.18 40.17 9.61
CA SER A 963 -13.21 41.11 9.15
C SER A 963 -14.23 41.55 10.24
N ASN A 964 -14.34 40.80 11.33
CA ASN A 964 -15.19 41.15 12.48
C ASN A 964 -14.44 41.98 13.52
N GLY A 965 -13.13 42.20 13.32
CA GLY A 965 -12.23 42.87 14.27
C GLY A 965 -11.70 41.95 15.37
N GLU A 966 -11.97 40.64 15.29
CA GLU A 966 -11.49 39.66 16.25
C GLU A 966 -9.98 39.43 16.08
N LEU A 967 -9.30 39.16 17.19
CA LEU A 967 -7.85 38.89 17.19
C LEU A 967 -7.59 37.52 16.55
N VAL A 968 -6.77 37.48 15.50
CA VAL A 968 -6.28 36.25 14.88
C VAL A 968 -4.93 35.86 15.50
N ALA A 969 -3.99 36.80 15.53
CA ALA A 969 -2.65 36.58 16.06
C ALA A 969 -2.02 37.92 16.50
N THR A 970 -1.05 37.86 17.41
CA THR A 970 -0.24 39.03 17.81
C THR A 970 1.19 38.57 18.05
N ASN A 971 2.15 39.44 17.75
CA ASN A 971 3.54 39.23 18.09
C ASN A 971 4.23 40.56 18.42
N ASP A 972 5.02 40.50 19.49
CA ASP A 972 5.98 41.47 19.97
C ASP A 972 7.26 40.62 20.12
N ASP A 973 8.36 40.97 19.45
CA ASP A 973 9.58 40.17 19.26
C ASP A 973 9.42 38.82 18.52
N TRP A 974 9.94 38.73 17.29
CA TRP A 974 9.83 37.52 16.46
C TRP A 974 10.60 36.33 17.03
N SER A 975 11.76 36.58 17.66
CA SER A 975 12.67 35.52 18.12
C SER A 975 12.24 34.85 19.41
N ASP A 976 11.26 35.42 20.11
CA ASP A 976 10.77 34.91 21.39
C ASP A 976 9.66 33.86 21.23
N GLN A 977 9.19 33.64 20.00
CA GLN A 977 8.20 32.61 19.71
C GLN A 977 8.79 31.20 19.68
N SER A 978 7.98 30.21 20.08
CA SER A 978 8.36 28.79 20.04
C SER A 978 8.65 28.27 18.62
N ASN A 979 8.15 28.93 17.59
CA ASN A 979 8.35 28.62 16.17
C ASN A 979 9.32 29.59 15.47
N ALA A 980 10.15 30.34 16.21
CA ALA A 980 11.10 31.29 15.63
C ALA A 980 12.03 30.67 14.57
N SER A 981 12.46 29.41 14.75
CA SER A 981 13.26 28.69 13.74
C SER A 981 12.49 28.41 12.45
N GLU A 982 11.18 28.17 12.54
CA GLU A 982 10.30 27.99 11.38
C GLU A 982 10.11 29.32 10.65
N ILE A 983 9.85 30.41 11.40
CA ILE A 983 9.73 31.77 10.85
C ILE A 983 10.99 32.15 10.08
N ALA A 984 12.18 31.90 10.63
CA ALA A 984 13.45 32.16 9.96
C ALA A 984 13.62 31.33 8.68
N THR A 985 13.29 30.04 8.73
CA THR A 985 13.39 29.14 7.56
C THR A 985 12.44 29.60 6.45
N VAL A 986 11.19 29.91 6.79
CA VAL A 986 10.20 30.40 5.82
C VAL A 986 10.59 31.76 5.26
N ALA A 987 11.16 32.65 6.09
CA ALA A 987 11.67 33.95 5.62
C ALA A 987 12.73 33.75 4.52
N ASP A 988 13.67 32.83 4.71
CA ASP A 988 14.67 32.49 3.69
C ASP A 988 14.02 31.91 2.42
N GLU A 989 13.04 31.02 2.56
CA GLU A 989 12.30 30.40 1.44
C GLU A 989 11.57 31.41 0.56
N VAL A 990 10.93 32.41 1.17
CA VAL A 990 10.17 33.44 0.44
C VAL A 990 11.03 34.65 0.02
N GLY A 991 12.34 34.61 0.28
CA GLY A 991 13.30 35.66 -0.07
C GLY A 991 13.21 36.92 0.80
N ALA A 992 12.63 36.80 2.00
CA ALA A 992 12.61 37.85 2.99
C ALA A 992 14.01 37.99 3.62
N PHE A 993 14.51 39.22 3.78
CA PHE A 993 15.82 39.44 4.43
C PHE A 993 15.79 38.96 5.88
N ALA A 994 16.94 38.50 6.39
CA ALA A 994 17.06 37.99 7.75
C ALA A 994 16.82 39.10 8.80
N LEU A 995 16.10 38.76 9.87
CA LEU A 995 15.98 39.61 11.05
C LEU A 995 17.03 39.20 12.09
N THR A 996 17.57 40.17 12.83
CA THR A 996 18.52 39.91 13.91
C THR A 996 17.85 39.16 15.06
N SER A 997 18.44 38.04 15.48
CA SER A 997 17.96 37.27 16.65
C SER A 997 18.12 38.08 17.94
N GLY A 998 17.07 38.19 18.74
CA GLY A 998 17.03 39.02 19.95
C GLY A 998 16.87 40.52 19.68
N GLY A 999 16.57 40.92 18.44
CA GLY A 999 16.10 42.26 18.10
C GLY A 999 14.59 42.40 18.27
N ALA A 1000 14.10 43.64 18.35
CA ALA A 1000 12.71 43.94 18.68
C ALA A 1000 11.73 43.91 17.50
N ASP A 1001 12.15 43.44 16.33
CA ASP A 1001 11.26 43.32 15.17
C ASP A 1001 10.19 42.23 15.41
N ALA A 1002 8.98 42.43 14.89
CA ALA A 1002 7.89 41.46 14.99
C ALA A 1002 7.75 40.60 13.73
N GLY A 1003 7.38 39.33 13.91
CA GLY A 1003 7.17 38.37 12.83
C GLY A 1003 6.24 37.25 13.26
N MET A 1004 5.29 36.88 12.39
CA MET A 1004 4.38 35.76 12.63
C MET A 1004 4.16 34.95 11.36
N LEU A 1005 3.96 33.64 11.54
CA LEU A 1005 3.57 32.71 10.49
C LEU A 1005 2.17 32.19 10.80
N VAL A 1006 1.21 32.45 9.92
CA VAL A 1006 -0.21 32.19 10.16
C VAL A 1006 -0.86 31.56 8.93
N THR A 1007 -1.80 30.64 9.13
CA THR A 1007 -2.67 30.16 8.04
C THR A 1007 -4.05 30.75 8.22
N VAL A 1008 -4.51 31.50 7.22
CA VAL A 1008 -5.79 32.20 7.26
C VAL A 1008 -6.68 31.75 6.11
N PRO A 1009 -7.99 31.50 6.32
CA PRO A 1009 -8.94 31.25 5.25
C PRO A 1009 -9.05 32.42 4.26
N ALA A 1010 -9.72 32.19 3.12
CA ALA A 1010 -10.12 33.29 2.24
C ALA A 1010 -11.00 34.29 3.00
N GLY A 1011 -10.62 35.56 3.00
CA GLY A 1011 -11.20 36.57 3.86
C GLY A 1011 -10.48 37.91 3.79
N VAL A 1012 -10.98 38.86 4.57
CA VAL A 1012 -10.39 40.20 4.74
C VAL A 1012 -9.78 40.27 6.13
N TYR A 1013 -8.54 40.71 6.20
CA TYR A 1013 -7.76 40.84 7.42
C TYR A 1013 -7.13 42.22 7.50
N THR A 1014 -6.82 42.66 8.72
CA THR A 1014 -6.00 43.86 8.95
C THR A 1014 -4.83 43.50 9.85
N ALA A 1015 -3.62 43.77 9.40
CA ALA A 1015 -2.44 43.81 10.23
C ALA A 1015 -2.26 45.24 10.76
N GLN A 1016 -1.95 45.39 12.04
CA GLN A 1016 -1.73 46.66 12.73
C GLN A 1016 -0.32 46.65 13.28
N VAL A 1017 0.45 47.70 13.00
CA VAL A 1017 1.79 47.89 13.56
C VAL A 1017 1.85 49.19 14.33
N GLU A 1018 2.21 49.06 15.60
CA GLU A 1018 2.35 50.14 16.58
C GLU A 1018 3.62 49.92 17.42
N ASP A 1019 4.00 50.92 18.22
CA ASP A 1019 5.13 50.80 19.16
C ASP A 1019 4.64 50.36 20.53
N THR A 1020 5.32 49.42 21.18
CA THR A 1020 4.92 48.88 22.50
C THR A 1020 4.78 49.97 23.59
N ALA A 1021 5.54 51.07 23.47
CA ALA A 1021 5.55 52.20 24.40
C ALA A 1021 4.84 53.46 23.87
N GLY A 1022 4.18 53.37 22.70
CA GLY A 1022 3.53 54.52 22.05
C GLY A 1022 4.50 55.49 21.37
N GLY A 1023 5.71 55.04 21.05
CA GLY A 1023 6.67 55.74 20.20
C GLY A 1023 6.18 55.93 18.76
N GLU A 1024 6.86 56.79 18.01
CA GLU A 1024 6.58 57.03 16.59
C GLU A 1024 7.87 56.88 15.78
N GLY A 1025 7.78 56.37 14.56
CA GLY A 1025 8.96 56.11 13.73
C GLY A 1025 8.63 55.42 12.42
N ILE A 1026 9.63 55.26 11.55
CA ILE A 1026 9.50 54.56 10.27
C ILE A 1026 9.54 53.04 10.52
N ALA A 1027 8.59 52.32 9.94
CA ALA A 1027 8.58 50.85 9.93
C ALA A 1027 8.23 50.33 8.53
N ILE A 1028 8.50 49.04 8.30
CA ILE A 1028 7.99 48.27 7.17
C ILE A 1028 7.03 47.20 7.70
N VAL A 1029 5.86 47.08 7.08
CA VAL A 1029 5.01 45.88 7.23
C VAL A 1029 5.04 45.09 5.95
N GLU A 1030 5.31 43.79 6.04
CA GLU A 1030 5.41 42.90 4.87
C GLU A 1030 4.54 41.67 5.07
N VAL A 1031 3.95 41.19 3.97
CA VAL A 1031 3.12 40.00 3.91
C VAL A 1031 3.58 39.16 2.72
N TYR A 1032 4.06 37.95 2.99
CA TYR A 1032 4.48 36.99 1.99
C TYR A 1032 3.48 35.84 1.93
N ALA A 1033 3.08 35.46 0.72
CA ALA A 1033 2.39 34.19 0.50
C ALA A 1033 3.43 33.06 0.53
N VAL A 1034 3.25 32.10 1.44
CA VAL A 1034 4.15 30.96 1.60
C VAL A 1034 3.67 29.82 0.68
N PRO A 1035 4.52 29.30 -0.22
CA PRO A 1035 4.17 28.23 -1.15
C PRO A 1035 3.74 26.90 -0.51
#